data_AF-A0A960L5Y3-F1
#
_entry.id   AF-A0A960L5Y3-F1
#
_cell.length_a   1.000
_cell.length_b   1.000
_cell.length_c   1.000
_cell.angle_alpha   90.00
_cell.angle_beta   90.00
_cell.angle_gamma   90.00
#
_symmetry.space_group_name_H-M   'P 1'
#
loop_
_entity.id
_entity.type
_entity.pdbx_description
1 polymer ?
#
loop_
_entity_poly.entity_id
_entity_poly.type
_entity_poly.pdbx_seq_one_letter_code
_entity_poly.pdbx_strand_id
1 'polypeptide(L)'
;WEANDDSSNDDYENVRLTIDSPSNPGVLEYGDVIPLNWDDKNRQKILDVLSPNRRFPGANPDASDFEPDFRLSRYLTNDPYNSKLTVIQDLRVGQSSSRTADPIVQMVVPRGSTPLGNTLEDFRRWYAGSGGSDGWLDLAETEDPQFSCRNVYVLMLTDGNETCNSNPAAEAEYLLDEYGVRTYVIGFGLEGSDGGDSLDDIAAAGGTTAPFRPQSVDELVQVLQNIFDDIRPEVSTFASAAVPSVQTNVSDKVILSTFTPVQQASTWAGRLDAYLSPIPLDSDGKPARNRLCGTTRTSACRLWDGGEELMEQSLESDDLDDALAVAGGDPVGLAVDQRRVFYSPVVGSPGDVPEPRAPFWLDDANDDTDWEDLIFGLGIAADPAPSATFDEGKDRASLVLRDTYKIKHETISIRQPDNSTVTEPIDYVLGDIFHSDPVVVDRPNAFDLFAVDLKSNGKPCLDSTDPNPGYRCFFEKHLYRRKMLMAAANDGQIHAFDAGIMREHNDGGDITREYDNGSGRELFAFVPRATMAEVRDIVEQDEQTGQRFTLDGRLVPADVFIDPVNNGTPTAAQREWRTVVLGGQREGGRTVFALDVTQPDELTNGIESGYALGNIPQPLTGTDGTVSDVVPSCTAGGSGCGPLAFPSMLWEFTDLSDEDPNSTPGDGFADLGDTWSIPNVGLIKVEEAGAVTDKWVAIFGGGIDPEHLNTTAHPGLVGNYIYMVDIETGKTLYKRRVDGAVASAPAVVDRNSDLYIDTIYVGTTAGSMYKVDMSGSPPEVDDVSGRIEAGATDVWEPYVLFQTGDRPIFFPPAVLNVAKRGVVALAFGTGDREDLWSEEPVQTGRFFVVVDDFYSAGSTSLPLTTGSLAKLDFDDPGFDYGENRLQSANGWWVELRDSERQIANVFSLSGITVFSTYKPEEASTGTTTTGDNFCRQQGESRIYVVYTETGAAVRASGHYSAINGFITGVFTKLGQTQNTPDPDGPGTGSGDDDDDGATQTGDVLTPQLEQVRDSLKELFPDLCRFGNFTINIYTQQQDTGQIFIAPVPVCTVTHNWREN
;
A
#
# COMPACT_ATOMS: atom_id res chain seq x y z
N TRP A 1 -35.67 -35.63 -26.80
CA TRP A 1 -34.82 -34.64 -26.12
C TRP A 1 -35.65 -33.91 -25.08
N GLU A 2 -35.79 -34.56 -23.93
CA GLU A 2 -35.71 -33.87 -22.64
C GLU A 2 -34.24 -34.04 -22.24
N ALA A 3 -33.57 -33.00 -21.74
CA ALA A 3 -32.11 -33.03 -21.52
C ALA A 3 -31.71 -33.77 -20.22
N ASN A 4 -32.67 -34.39 -19.54
CA ASN A 4 -32.61 -34.78 -18.13
C ASN A 4 -32.95 -36.27 -17.90
N ASP A 5 -33.04 -37.09 -18.96
CA ASP A 5 -33.28 -38.55 -18.89
C ASP A 5 -32.17 -39.26 -19.68
N ASP A 6 -31.26 -39.94 -18.97
CA ASP A 6 -30.11 -40.65 -19.55
C ASP A 6 -30.46 -42.05 -20.11
N SER A 7 -31.74 -42.43 -20.09
CA SER A 7 -32.13 -43.82 -20.28
C SER A 7 -31.75 -44.39 -21.65
N SER A 8 -31.43 -45.68 -21.66
CA SER A 8 -31.00 -46.43 -22.85
C SER A 8 -32.07 -46.60 -23.95
N ASN A 9 -33.17 -45.85 -23.90
CA ASN A 9 -34.24 -45.84 -24.89
C ASN A 9 -34.07 -44.77 -25.97
N ASP A 10 -33.10 -43.86 -25.85
CA ASP A 10 -32.74 -42.89 -26.89
C ASP A 10 -32.01 -43.58 -28.07
N ASP A 11 -32.76 -44.36 -28.83
CA ASP A 11 -32.31 -45.16 -29.96
C ASP A 11 -32.90 -44.61 -31.28
N TYR A 12 -32.25 -43.56 -31.79
CA TYR A 12 -32.70 -42.81 -32.97
C TYR A 12 -31.79 -43.03 -34.18
N GLU A 13 -31.96 -44.13 -34.90
CA GLU A 13 -31.26 -44.42 -36.18
C GLU A 13 -31.52 -43.41 -37.31
N ASN A 14 -32.44 -42.43 -37.15
CA ASN A 14 -32.93 -41.57 -38.23
C ASN A 14 -33.20 -40.09 -37.86
N VAL A 15 -32.55 -39.52 -36.84
CA VAL A 15 -32.59 -38.05 -36.65
C VAL A 15 -31.64 -37.40 -37.66
N ARG A 16 -32.22 -36.86 -38.75
CA ARG A 16 -31.55 -35.88 -39.61
C ARG A 16 -32.07 -34.49 -39.26
N LEU A 17 -31.26 -33.70 -38.56
CA LEU A 17 -31.46 -32.25 -38.54
C LEU A 17 -31.33 -31.75 -39.98
N THR A 18 -32.39 -31.15 -40.49
CA THR A 18 -32.46 -30.70 -41.88
C THR A 18 -31.89 -29.30 -41.95
N ILE A 19 -30.61 -29.18 -42.32
CA ILE A 19 -29.99 -27.88 -42.64
C ILE A 19 -30.74 -27.30 -43.85
N ASP A 20 -31.41 -26.16 -43.67
CA ASP A 20 -32.39 -25.64 -44.63
C ASP A 20 -31.73 -24.84 -45.78
N SER A 21 -30.79 -25.48 -46.49
CA SER A 21 -30.26 -25.00 -47.78
C SER A 21 -29.66 -26.14 -48.62
N PRO A 22 -30.25 -26.52 -49.76
CA PRO A 22 -29.78 -27.65 -50.58
C PRO A 22 -28.45 -27.47 -51.32
N SER A 23 -27.72 -26.36 -51.13
CA SER A 23 -26.63 -25.95 -52.03
C SER A 23 -25.20 -26.00 -51.49
N ASN A 24 -24.94 -26.16 -50.18
CA ASN A 24 -23.55 -26.24 -49.68
C ASN A 24 -23.38 -26.99 -48.33
N PRO A 25 -23.16 -28.32 -48.32
CA PRO A 25 -23.09 -29.14 -47.11
C PRO A 25 -21.67 -29.17 -46.50
N GLY A 26 -21.10 -28.00 -46.15
CA GLY A 26 -19.67 -27.93 -45.83
C GLY A 26 -19.18 -26.69 -45.08
N VAL A 27 -20.03 -26.02 -44.32
CA VAL A 27 -19.66 -24.88 -43.45
C VAL A 27 -20.19 -25.19 -42.05
N LEU A 28 -19.37 -25.01 -41.01
CA LEU A 28 -19.83 -25.04 -39.62
C LEU A 28 -20.54 -23.72 -39.30
N GLU A 29 -21.58 -23.77 -38.46
CA GLU A 29 -22.31 -22.58 -38.00
C GLU A 29 -22.12 -22.37 -36.49
N TYR A 30 -22.82 -21.37 -35.94
CA TYR A 30 -22.66 -20.92 -34.57
C TYR A 30 -23.02 -22.03 -33.57
N GLY A 31 -22.04 -22.50 -32.78
CA GLY A 31 -22.21 -23.53 -31.75
C GLY A 31 -21.68 -24.93 -32.08
N ASP A 32 -21.04 -25.14 -33.22
CA ASP A 32 -20.43 -26.44 -33.56
C ASP A 32 -19.15 -26.72 -32.71
N VAL A 33 -19.17 -27.82 -31.94
CA VAL A 33 -18.08 -28.23 -31.03
C VAL A 33 -17.06 -29.16 -31.71
N ILE A 34 -15.76 -28.91 -31.52
CA ILE A 34 -14.68 -29.77 -32.03
C ILE A 34 -14.38 -30.88 -31.00
N PRO A 35 -14.43 -32.18 -31.38
CA PRO A 35 -14.05 -33.26 -30.47
C PRO A 35 -12.53 -33.29 -30.24
N LEU A 36 -12.10 -32.93 -29.03
CA LEU A 36 -10.74 -33.10 -28.54
C LEU A 36 -10.48 -34.59 -28.23
N ASN A 37 -9.70 -35.24 -29.09
CA ASN A 37 -9.09 -36.55 -28.82
C ASN A 37 -7.65 -36.49 -29.33
N TRP A 38 -6.73 -36.25 -28.39
CA TRP A 38 -5.33 -35.97 -28.70
C TRP A 38 -4.50 -37.27 -28.75
N ASP A 39 -4.52 -37.92 -29.92
CA ASP A 39 -3.66 -39.05 -30.25
C ASP A 39 -2.69 -38.72 -31.41
N ASP A 40 -1.66 -39.55 -31.59
CA ASP A 40 -0.66 -39.42 -32.68
C ASP A 40 -1.27 -39.28 -34.09
N LYS A 41 -2.52 -39.70 -34.29
CA LYS A 41 -3.21 -39.69 -35.60
C LYS A 41 -4.03 -38.43 -35.84
N ASN A 42 -4.35 -37.69 -34.77
CA ASN A 42 -5.17 -36.48 -34.83
C ASN A 42 -4.44 -35.21 -34.34
N ARG A 43 -3.36 -35.33 -33.55
CA ARG A 43 -2.47 -34.24 -33.09
C ARG A 43 -2.21 -33.19 -34.17
N GLN A 44 -1.67 -33.59 -35.32
CA GLN A 44 -1.38 -32.68 -36.43
C GLN A 44 -2.62 -31.99 -37.02
N LYS A 45 -3.79 -32.65 -37.02
CA LYS A 45 -5.04 -32.06 -37.54
C LYS A 45 -5.62 -31.04 -36.56
N ILE A 46 -5.52 -31.31 -35.27
CA ILE A 46 -5.96 -30.40 -34.20
C ILE A 46 -5.05 -29.15 -34.22
N LEU A 47 -3.73 -29.33 -34.34
CA LEU A 47 -2.78 -28.22 -34.54
C LEU A 47 -3.06 -27.40 -35.82
N ASP A 48 -3.34 -28.05 -36.95
CA ASP A 48 -3.70 -27.37 -38.22
C ASP A 48 -5.02 -26.56 -38.12
N VAL A 49 -5.89 -26.89 -37.14
CA VAL A 49 -7.17 -26.21 -36.88
C VAL A 49 -7.01 -25.11 -35.82
N LEU A 50 -6.05 -25.23 -34.91
CA LEU A 50 -5.66 -24.19 -33.94
C LEU A 50 -4.72 -23.12 -34.56
N SER A 51 -4.08 -23.41 -35.70
CA SER A 51 -3.20 -22.50 -36.45
C SER A 51 -3.56 -22.48 -37.96
N PRO A 52 -4.61 -21.74 -38.37
CA PRO A 52 -5.10 -21.75 -39.75
C PRO A 52 -4.10 -21.20 -40.79
N ASN A 53 -3.23 -20.30 -40.33
CA ASN A 53 -2.11 -19.70 -41.08
C ASN A 53 -1.04 -20.72 -41.51
N ARG A 54 -0.94 -21.89 -40.87
CA ARG A 54 0.00 -22.97 -41.22
C ARG A 54 -0.18 -23.55 -42.64
N ARG A 55 -1.27 -23.23 -43.35
CA ARG A 55 -1.67 -23.84 -44.63
C ARG A 55 -1.67 -22.91 -45.87
N PHE A 56 -0.91 -21.81 -45.90
CA PHE A 56 -0.80 -21.01 -47.13
C PHE A 56 -0.12 -21.77 -48.29
N PRO A 57 -0.74 -21.89 -49.48
CA PRO A 57 -0.20 -22.67 -50.59
C PRO A 57 0.99 -21.97 -51.25
N GLY A 58 2.18 -22.31 -50.77
CA GLY A 58 3.47 -21.71 -51.18
C GLY A 58 4.55 -21.89 -50.11
N ALA A 59 4.17 -22.07 -48.85
CA ALA A 59 5.10 -22.43 -47.78
C ALA A 59 5.66 -23.85 -48.01
N ASN A 60 6.99 -23.98 -47.97
CA ASN A 60 7.64 -25.27 -47.79
C ASN A 60 7.72 -25.52 -46.27
N PRO A 61 7.15 -26.61 -45.72
CA PRO A 61 7.18 -26.86 -44.28
C PRO A 61 8.60 -27.09 -43.72
N ASP A 62 9.61 -27.30 -44.58
CA ASP A 62 11.02 -27.40 -44.19
C ASP A 62 11.80 -26.06 -44.30
N ALA A 63 11.12 -24.91 -44.41
CA ALA A 63 11.76 -23.59 -44.46
C ALA A 63 11.94 -23.01 -43.05
N SER A 64 13.16 -22.62 -42.69
CA SER A 64 13.56 -22.17 -41.33
C SER A 64 13.03 -20.80 -40.89
N ASP A 65 12.23 -20.13 -41.73
CA ASP A 65 11.76 -18.75 -41.54
C ASP A 65 10.21 -18.68 -41.60
N PHE A 66 9.50 -19.66 -41.03
CA PHE A 66 8.04 -19.70 -41.01
C PHE A 66 7.49 -19.87 -39.58
N GLU A 67 7.02 -18.76 -39.02
CA GLU A 67 6.54 -18.58 -37.64
C GLU A 67 4.99 -18.67 -37.63
N PRO A 68 4.38 -19.80 -37.18
CA PRO A 68 2.93 -19.90 -36.99
C PRO A 68 2.41 -19.01 -35.84
N ASP A 69 1.71 -17.93 -36.18
CA ASP A 69 1.03 -17.08 -35.20
C ASP A 69 -0.21 -17.77 -34.57
N PHE A 70 -0.10 -18.19 -33.31
CA PHE A 70 -1.18 -18.81 -32.52
C PHE A 70 -2.04 -17.79 -31.75
N ARG A 71 -1.71 -16.49 -31.76
CA ARG A 71 -2.36 -15.45 -30.94
C ARG A 71 -3.76 -15.06 -31.44
N LEU A 72 -4.21 -15.65 -32.56
CA LEU A 72 -5.46 -15.33 -33.25
C LEU A 72 -6.23 -16.58 -33.69
N SER A 73 -6.87 -17.27 -32.74
CA SER A 73 -7.90 -18.26 -33.08
C SER A 73 -9.27 -17.61 -33.29
N ARG A 74 -9.54 -17.17 -34.52
CA ARG A 74 -10.85 -16.65 -34.94
C ARG A 74 -11.77 -17.77 -35.40
N TYR A 75 -12.27 -18.59 -34.47
CA TYR A 75 -13.22 -19.65 -34.80
C TYR A 75 -14.58 -19.13 -35.29
N LEU A 76 -14.99 -17.92 -34.88
CA LEU A 76 -16.33 -17.38 -35.14
C LEU A 76 -16.30 -15.96 -35.73
N THR A 77 -15.52 -15.72 -36.79
CA THR A 77 -15.70 -14.48 -37.58
C THR A 77 -16.96 -14.52 -38.44
N ASN A 78 -17.83 -13.54 -38.25
CA ASN A 78 -19.04 -13.30 -39.04
C ASN A 78 -18.72 -12.84 -40.47
N ASP A 79 -18.36 -13.78 -41.36
CA ASP A 79 -18.20 -13.56 -42.81
C ASP A 79 -19.01 -14.61 -43.61
N PRO A 80 -20.32 -14.36 -43.85
CA PRO A 80 -21.19 -15.28 -44.57
C PRO A 80 -20.91 -15.36 -46.09
N TYR A 81 -19.83 -14.75 -46.61
CA TYR A 81 -19.57 -14.66 -48.06
C TYR A 81 -18.19 -15.19 -48.52
N ASN A 82 -17.31 -15.62 -47.61
CA ASN A 82 -15.96 -16.06 -47.98
C ASN A 82 -15.91 -17.52 -48.46
N SER A 83 -15.90 -17.71 -49.77
CA SER A 83 -15.86 -19.02 -50.46
C SER A 83 -14.54 -19.80 -50.36
N LYS A 84 -13.73 -19.57 -49.31
CA LYS A 84 -12.41 -20.18 -49.09
C LYS A 84 -12.30 -21.10 -47.87
N LEU A 85 -13.38 -21.27 -47.09
CA LEU A 85 -13.46 -22.20 -45.95
C LEU A 85 -13.65 -23.68 -46.38
N THR A 86 -12.82 -24.17 -47.30
CA THR A 86 -12.85 -25.58 -47.77
C THR A 86 -12.11 -26.58 -46.87
N VAL A 87 -11.50 -26.11 -45.77
CA VAL A 87 -10.54 -26.91 -44.96
C VAL A 87 -11.20 -27.77 -43.87
N ILE A 88 -12.42 -27.44 -43.43
CA ILE A 88 -13.11 -28.18 -42.34
C ILE A 88 -13.67 -29.54 -42.81
N GLN A 89 -13.62 -29.85 -44.12
CA GLN A 89 -14.12 -31.13 -44.66
C GLN A 89 -13.30 -32.38 -44.26
N ASP A 90 -12.10 -32.20 -43.69
CA ASP A 90 -11.18 -33.29 -43.31
C ASP A 90 -11.31 -33.78 -41.85
N LEU A 91 -12.13 -33.14 -41.00
CA LEU A 91 -12.46 -33.61 -39.64
C LEU A 91 -13.49 -34.76 -39.64
N ARG A 92 -13.24 -35.78 -40.48
CA ARG A 92 -14.04 -37.02 -40.53
C ARG A 92 -13.48 -38.06 -39.56
N VAL A 93 -13.91 -38.00 -38.30
CA VAL A 93 -13.63 -39.06 -37.32
C VAL A 93 -14.53 -40.27 -37.60
N GLY A 94 -14.11 -41.11 -38.55
CA GLY A 94 -14.84 -42.33 -38.93
C GLY A 94 -13.92 -43.55 -38.91
N GLN A 95 -13.98 -44.35 -37.84
CA GLN A 95 -13.33 -45.67 -37.85
C GLN A 95 -14.13 -46.67 -38.71
N SER A 96 -13.75 -46.81 -39.98
CA SER A 96 -14.16 -47.96 -40.79
C SER A 96 -13.17 -48.20 -41.94
N SER A 97 -12.67 -49.43 -42.05
CA SER A 97 -11.87 -49.90 -43.19
C SER A 97 -12.70 -50.22 -44.44
N SER A 98 -14.01 -49.92 -44.44
CA SER A 98 -14.96 -50.18 -45.52
C SER A 98 -15.44 -48.90 -46.20
N ARG A 99 -14.92 -48.62 -47.40
CA ARG A 99 -15.42 -47.55 -48.29
C ARG A 99 -16.80 -47.92 -48.86
N THR A 100 -17.90 -47.69 -48.12
CA THR A 100 -19.25 -47.36 -48.63
C THR A 100 -20.25 -47.17 -47.47
N ALA A 101 -20.24 -46.00 -46.85
CA ALA A 101 -21.35 -45.44 -46.06
C ALA A 101 -21.21 -43.91 -46.07
N ASP A 102 -22.32 -43.18 -45.97
CA ASP A 102 -22.31 -41.71 -45.99
C ASP A 102 -21.58 -41.12 -44.78
N PRO A 103 -20.80 -40.03 -44.96
CA PRO A 103 -20.18 -39.31 -43.86
C PRO A 103 -21.23 -38.44 -43.17
N ILE A 104 -21.84 -38.96 -42.11
CA ILE A 104 -22.59 -38.11 -41.18
C ILE A 104 -21.59 -37.14 -40.52
N VAL A 105 -21.88 -35.84 -40.59
CA VAL A 105 -21.22 -34.83 -39.77
C VAL A 105 -21.55 -35.17 -38.32
N GLN A 106 -20.55 -35.61 -37.54
CA GLN A 106 -20.73 -35.80 -36.10
C GLN A 106 -20.71 -34.43 -35.43
N MET A 107 -21.86 -33.74 -35.48
CA MET A 107 -22.22 -32.80 -34.42
C MET A 107 -22.17 -33.57 -33.10
N VAL A 108 -21.59 -32.96 -32.06
CA VAL A 108 -21.50 -33.57 -30.73
C VAL A 108 -22.90 -33.63 -30.13
N VAL A 109 -23.55 -34.79 -30.26
CA VAL A 109 -24.76 -35.11 -29.51
C VAL A 109 -24.30 -35.62 -28.14
N PRO A 110 -24.60 -34.93 -27.02
CA PRO A 110 -24.27 -35.44 -25.69
C PRO A 110 -24.98 -36.77 -25.48
N ARG A 111 -24.20 -37.85 -25.35
CA ARG A 111 -24.67 -39.22 -25.14
C ARG A 111 -23.56 -40.09 -24.59
N GLY A 112 -23.83 -40.78 -23.48
CA GLY A 112 -22.91 -41.75 -22.88
C GLY A 112 -22.62 -41.41 -21.42
N SER A 113 -21.48 -41.91 -20.95
CA SER A 113 -20.96 -41.62 -19.60
C SER A 113 -20.32 -40.23 -19.54
N THR A 114 -20.10 -39.76 -18.31
CA THR A 114 -19.44 -38.50 -17.92
C THR A 114 -18.03 -38.81 -17.36
N PRO A 115 -16.96 -38.76 -18.20
CA PRO A 115 -15.60 -39.17 -17.82
C PRO A 115 -14.72 -37.95 -17.49
N LEU A 116 -15.08 -37.18 -16.47
CA LEU A 116 -14.43 -35.93 -16.06
C LEU A 116 -12.91 -36.10 -15.90
N GLY A 117 -12.45 -37.16 -15.24
CA GLY A 117 -11.01 -37.33 -14.96
C GLY A 117 -10.20 -37.68 -16.21
N ASN A 118 -10.75 -38.53 -17.08
CA ASN A 118 -10.12 -38.78 -18.39
C ASN A 118 -10.14 -37.54 -19.29
N THR A 119 -11.13 -36.64 -19.13
CA THR A 119 -11.22 -35.38 -19.88
C THR A 119 -10.15 -34.39 -19.44
N LEU A 120 -9.87 -34.30 -18.14
CA LEU A 120 -8.72 -33.55 -17.61
C LEU A 120 -7.39 -34.18 -18.04
N GLU A 121 -7.27 -35.51 -18.03
CA GLU A 121 -6.07 -36.19 -18.55
C GLU A 121 -5.84 -35.90 -20.04
N ASP A 122 -6.89 -35.94 -20.87
CA ASP A 122 -6.78 -35.63 -22.30
C ASP A 122 -6.44 -34.13 -22.54
N PHE A 123 -6.94 -33.20 -21.71
CA PHE A 123 -6.47 -31.82 -21.70
C PHE A 123 -4.98 -31.73 -21.33
N ARG A 124 -4.55 -32.41 -20.25
CA ARG A 124 -3.14 -32.42 -19.81
C ARG A 124 -2.22 -32.99 -20.89
N ARG A 125 -2.63 -34.05 -21.58
CA ARG A 125 -1.87 -34.65 -22.70
C ARG A 125 -1.85 -33.76 -23.94
N TRP A 126 -2.89 -32.97 -24.18
CA TRP A 126 -2.88 -31.92 -25.20
C TRP A 126 -1.91 -30.80 -24.81
N TYR A 127 -2.01 -30.30 -23.59
CA TYR A 127 -1.24 -29.20 -23.05
C TYR A 127 0.25 -29.53 -22.93
N ALA A 128 0.64 -30.45 -22.07
CA ALA A 128 2.04 -30.78 -21.77
C ALA A 128 2.58 -32.06 -22.47
N GLY A 129 1.78 -32.65 -23.36
CA GLY A 129 2.18 -33.87 -24.07
C GLY A 129 2.11 -35.14 -23.22
N SER A 130 2.42 -36.29 -23.83
CA SER A 130 2.40 -37.60 -23.14
C SER A 130 3.72 -37.88 -22.42
N GLY A 131 4.08 -37.01 -21.47
CA GLY A 131 5.28 -37.13 -20.63
C GLY A 131 6.16 -35.89 -20.52
N GLY A 132 5.59 -34.68 -20.63
CA GLY A 132 6.36 -33.43 -20.50
C GLY A 132 7.17 -33.06 -21.76
N SER A 133 6.71 -33.51 -22.93
CA SER A 133 7.27 -33.17 -24.23
C SER A 133 6.26 -33.52 -25.33
N ASP A 134 6.36 -32.84 -26.48
CA ASP A 134 5.45 -32.94 -27.63
C ASP A 134 4.03 -32.34 -27.36
N GLY A 135 3.90 -31.51 -26.34
CA GLY A 135 2.65 -30.80 -25.99
C GLY A 135 2.32 -29.59 -26.87
N TRP A 136 1.21 -28.92 -26.56
CA TRP A 136 0.94 -27.55 -27.00
C TRP A 136 1.80 -26.53 -26.25
N LEU A 137 2.16 -26.80 -24.99
CA LEU A 137 3.04 -26.03 -24.13
C LEU A 137 4.39 -25.72 -24.80
N ASP A 138 5.15 -26.75 -25.19
CA ASP A 138 6.43 -26.61 -25.90
C ASP A 138 6.34 -25.72 -27.16
N LEU A 139 5.19 -25.78 -27.84
CA LEU A 139 4.93 -25.04 -29.07
C LEU A 139 4.54 -23.58 -28.77
N ALA A 140 3.77 -23.33 -27.71
CA ALA A 140 3.38 -22.01 -27.27
C ALA A 140 4.56 -21.24 -26.66
N GLU A 141 5.42 -21.89 -25.86
CA GLU A 141 6.69 -21.34 -25.37
C GLU A 141 7.65 -20.96 -26.50
N THR A 142 7.60 -21.68 -27.64
CA THR A 142 8.46 -21.42 -28.80
C THR A 142 7.92 -20.29 -29.69
N GLU A 143 6.59 -20.15 -29.82
CA GLU A 143 5.94 -19.38 -30.90
C GLU A 143 5.04 -18.21 -30.41
N ASP A 144 4.81 -18.07 -29.09
CA ASP A 144 4.22 -16.86 -28.49
C ASP A 144 5.20 -16.25 -27.46
N PRO A 145 5.91 -15.16 -27.81
CA PRO A 145 6.86 -14.48 -26.92
C PRO A 145 6.26 -13.93 -25.61
N GLN A 146 4.93 -13.93 -25.46
CA GLN A 146 4.23 -13.51 -24.24
C GLN A 146 3.64 -14.70 -23.47
N PHE A 147 3.90 -15.94 -23.89
CA PHE A 147 3.24 -17.13 -23.35
C PHE A 147 3.49 -17.30 -21.83
N SER A 148 4.71 -17.06 -21.36
CA SER A 148 5.07 -17.07 -19.93
C SER A 148 4.29 -16.07 -19.07
N CYS A 149 3.66 -15.07 -19.69
CA CYS A 149 2.82 -14.07 -19.02
C CYS A 149 1.31 -14.38 -19.08
N ARG A 150 0.93 -15.56 -19.58
CA ARG A 150 -0.47 -15.99 -19.67
C ARG A 150 -0.80 -17.01 -18.58
N ASN A 151 -1.66 -16.62 -17.64
CA ASN A 151 -2.33 -17.59 -16.80
C ASN A 151 -3.23 -18.49 -17.66
N VAL A 152 -3.19 -19.79 -17.41
CA VAL A 152 -4.00 -20.79 -18.12
C VAL A 152 -5.05 -21.36 -17.18
N TYR A 153 -6.28 -21.47 -17.67
CA TYR A 153 -7.44 -21.88 -16.89
C TYR A 153 -8.22 -22.96 -17.63
N VAL A 154 -8.79 -23.91 -16.88
CA VAL A 154 -9.74 -24.90 -17.38
C VAL A 154 -11.14 -24.55 -16.87
N LEU A 155 -12.12 -24.54 -17.76
CA LEU A 155 -13.53 -24.42 -17.41
C LEU A 155 -14.24 -25.75 -17.68
N MET A 156 -14.53 -26.50 -16.61
CA MET A 156 -15.25 -27.77 -16.65
C MET A 156 -16.75 -27.52 -16.52
N LEU A 157 -17.50 -27.63 -17.61
CA LEU A 157 -18.97 -27.64 -17.59
C LEU A 157 -19.47 -29.09 -17.60
N THR A 158 -20.28 -29.46 -16.61
CA THR A 158 -20.84 -30.82 -16.44
C THR A 158 -22.33 -30.80 -16.09
N ASP A 159 -23.02 -31.88 -16.43
CA ASP A 159 -24.41 -32.19 -16.04
C ASP A 159 -24.49 -33.18 -14.86
N GLY A 160 -23.34 -33.66 -14.37
CA GLY A 160 -23.30 -34.68 -13.32
C GLY A 160 -21.89 -35.10 -12.92
N ASN A 161 -21.82 -36.26 -12.28
CA ASN A 161 -20.63 -36.78 -11.61
C ASN A 161 -19.76 -37.68 -12.51
N GLU A 162 -18.52 -37.94 -12.10
CA GLU A 162 -17.65 -38.93 -12.73
C GLU A 162 -18.29 -40.34 -12.72
N THR A 163 -18.41 -40.96 -13.89
CA THR A 163 -19.05 -42.29 -14.06
C THR A 163 -18.13 -43.36 -14.66
N CYS A 164 -16.87 -43.04 -14.97
CA CYS A 164 -15.92 -43.95 -15.63
C CYS A 164 -14.81 -44.50 -14.72
N ASN A 165 -14.87 -44.24 -13.41
CA ASN A 165 -13.89 -44.66 -12.39
C ASN A 165 -12.49 -44.05 -12.59
N SER A 166 -12.40 -42.84 -13.16
CA SER A 166 -11.19 -42.01 -13.12
C SER A 166 -11.16 -41.16 -11.84
N ASN A 167 -10.05 -40.45 -11.57
CA ASN A 167 -9.93 -39.52 -10.44
C ASN A 167 -9.72 -38.09 -10.93
N PRO A 168 -10.80 -37.32 -11.18
CA PRO A 168 -10.69 -35.95 -11.70
C PRO A 168 -10.01 -34.98 -10.74
N ALA A 169 -10.19 -35.12 -9.42
CA ALA A 169 -9.56 -34.22 -8.45
C ALA A 169 -8.02 -34.34 -8.50
N ALA A 170 -7.46 -35.54 -8.60
CA ALA A 170 -6.01 -35.73 -8.71
C ALA A 170 -5.42 -35.22 -10.04
N GLU A 171 -6.17 -35.25 -11.14
CA GLU A 171 -5.70 -34.63 -12.40
C GLU A 171 -5.81 -33.10 -12.36
N ALA A 172 -6.77 -32.53 -11.62
CA ALA A 172 -6.87 -31.09 -11.37
C ALA A 172 -5.74 -30.58 -10.45
N GLU A 173 -5.43 -31.32 -9.37
CA GLU A 173 -4.28 -31.08 -8.48
C GLU A 173 -2.96 -31.10 -9.27
N TYR A 174 -2.76 -32.11 -10.13
CA TYR A 174 -1.57 -32.22 -10.97
C TYR A 174 -1.45 -31.05 -11.97
N LEU A 175 -2.56 -30.60 -12.54
CA LEU A 175 -2.59 -29.45 -13.46
C LEU A 175 -2.24 -28.13 -12.75
N LEU A 176 -2.65 -27.99 -11.49
CA LEU A 176 -2.31 -26.84 -10.65
C LEU A 176 -0.85 -26.86 -10.19
N ASP A 177 -0.39 -27.97 -9.61
CA ASP A 177 0.95 -28.08 -9.00
C ASP A 177 2.09 -28.04 -10.04
N GLU A 178 1.94 -28.73 -11.18
CA GLU A 178 3.02 -28.86 -12.18
C GLU A 178 3.00 -27.72 -13.22
N TYR A 179 1.83 -27.12 -13.49
CA TYR A 179 1.66 -26.15 -14.59
C TYR A 179 0.92 -24.86 -14.21
N GLY A 180 0.50 -24.68 -12.95
CA GLY A 180 -0.24 -23.49 -12.50
C GLY A 180 -1.66 -23.36 -13.06
N VAL A 181 -2.23 -24.43 -13.64
CA VAL A 181 -3.52 -24.38 -14.34
C VAL A 181 -4.68 -24.51 -13.36
N ARG A 182 -5.39 -23.41 -13.11
CA ARG A 182 -6.59 -23.40 -12.24
C ARG A 182 -7.81 -24.00 -12.96
N THR A 183 -8.64 -24.74 -12.23
CA THR A 183 -9.84 -25.39 -12.77
C THR A 183 -11.11 -24.85 -12.12
N TYR A 184 -11.93 -24.16 -12.90
CA TYR A 184 -13.30 -23.79 -12.55
C TYR A 184 -14.26 -24.91 -12.93
N VAL A 185 -15.21 -25.21 -12.05
CA VAL A 185 -16.21 -26.27 -12.26
C VAL A 185 -17.61 -25.64 -12.25
N ILE A 186 -18.43 -25.96 -13.26
CA ILE A 186 -19.83 -25.58 -13.37
C ILE A 186 -20.69 -26.85 -13.49
N GLY A 187 -21.54 -27.10 -12.50
CA GLY A 187 -22.60 -28.12 -12.53
C GLY A 187 -23.93 -27.51 -12.93
N PHE A 188 -24.29 -27.55 -14.22
CA PHE A 188 -25.51 -26.89 -14.71
C PHE A 188 -26.76 -27.74 -14.46
N GLY A 189 -27.76 -27.18 -13.78
CA GLY A 189 -29.01 -27.87 -13.43
C GLY A 189 -28.90 -28.87 -12.27
N LEU A 190 -27.87 -28.73 -11.43
CA LEU A 190 -27.59 -29.61 -10.27
C LEU A 190 -27.94 -28.93 -8.94
N GLU A 191 -28.90 -29.47 -8.18
CA GLU A 191 -29.32 -28.92 -6.88
C GLU A 191 -28.50 -29.49 -5.70
N GLY A 192 -27.84 -28.62 -4.92
CA GLY A 192 -27.19 -29.00 -3.66
C GLY A 192 -26.17 -30.14 -3.79
N SER A 193 -26.37 -31.21 -3.03
CA SER A 193 -25.51 -32.41 -3.02
C SER A 193 -25.69 -33.33 -4.23
N ASP A 194 -26.60 -33.03 -5.16
CA ASP A 194 -26.72 -33.78 -6.40
C ASP A 194 -25.56 -33.39 -7.32
N GLY A 195 -24.53 -34.25 -7.34
CA GLY A 195 -23.17 -33.91 -7.80
C GLY A 195 -22.10 -34.32 -6.80
N GLY A 196 -22.45 -34.53 -5.52
CA GLY A 196 -21.62 -35.11 -4.46
C GLY A 196 -20.32 -34.37 -4.15
N ASP A 197 -19.62 -34.86 -3.12
CA ASP A 197 -18.31 -34.33 -2.69
C ASP A 197 -17.31 -34.26 -3.87
N SER A 198 -17.43 -35.15 -4.85
CA SER A 198 -16.53 -35.23 -6.01
C SER A 198 -16.48 -33.97 -6.90
N LEU A 199 -17.53 -33.15 -7.01
CA LEU A 199 -17.40 -31.89 -7.78
C LEU A 199 -16.76 -30.77 -6.94
N ASP A 200 -17.00 -30.77 -5.64
CA ASP A 200 -16.40 -29.85 -4.68
C ASP A 200 -14.89 -30.17 -4.50
N ASP A 201 -14.52 -31.46 -4.46
CA ASP A 201 -13.15 -31.96 -4.45
C ASP A 201 -12.37 -31.55 -5.72
N ILE A 202 -12.98 -31.56 -6.91
CA ILE A 202 -12.31 -31.13 -8.16
C ILE A 202 -12.04 -29.62 -8.15
N ALA A 203 -13.01 -28.83 -7.68
CA ALA A 203 -12.83 -27.38 -7.58
C ALA A 203 -11.69 -27.05 -6.61
N ALA A 204 -11.74 -27.63 -5.39
CA ALA A 204 -10.74 -27.44 -4.36
C ALA A 204 -9.33 -27.88 -4.80
N ALA A 205 -9.21 -29.07 -5.39
CA ALA A 205 -7.95 -29.59 -5.94
C ALA A 205 -7.44 -28.76 -7.13
N GLY A 206 -8.36 -28.21 -7.93
CA GLY A 206 -8.06 -27.29 -9.03
C GLY A 206 -7.80 -25.84 -8.62
N GLY A 207 -7.70 -25.54 -7.32
CA GLY A 207 -7.35 -24.22 -6.81
C GLY A 207 -8.49 -23.19 -6.83
N THR A 208 -9.75 -23.63 -6.88
CA THR A 208 -10.94 -22.78 -6.75
C THR A 208 -11.77 -23.20 -5.53
N THR A 209 -12.57 -22.29 -4.96
CA THR A 209 -13.18 -22.54 -3.63
C THR A 209 -14.38 -23.50 -3.65
N ALA A 210 -15.16 -23.50 -4.73
CA ALA A 210 -16.35 -24.35 -4.91
C ALA A 210 -16.82 -24.34 -6.38
N PRO A 211 -17.50 -25.40 -6.86
CA PRO A 211 -18.14 -25.44 -8.15
C PRO A 211 -19.41 -24.58 -8.17
N PHE A 212 -19.61 -23.86 -9.27
CA PHE A 212 -20.83 -23.09 -9.51
C PHE A 212 -21.97 -24.01 -9.93
N ARG A 213 -23.17 -23.81 -9.38
CA ARG A 213 -24.35 -24.63 -9.67
C ARG A 213 -25.54 -23.82 -10.23
N PRO A 214 -25.41 -23.20 -11.42
CA PRO A 214 -26.50 -22.44 -12.04
C PRO A 214 -27.67 -23.35 -12.45
N GLN A 215 -28.90 -22.99 -12.08
CA GLN A 215 -30.14 -23.73 -12.39
C GLN A 215 -30.86 -23.21 -13.63
N SER A 216 -30.49 -22.02 -14.09
CA SER A 216 -31.09 -21.33 -15.24
C SER A 216 -30.04 -20.80 -16.21
N VAL A 217 -30.45 -20.55 -17.46
CA VAL A 217 -29.56 -19.98 -18.49
C VAL A 217 -29.06 -18.59 -18.08
N ASP A 218 -29.89 -17.79 -17.40
CA ASP A 218 -29.51 -16.46 -16.93
C ASP A 218 -28.48 -16.54 -15.79
N GLU A 219 -28.63 -17.47 -14.83
CA GLU A 219 -27.59 -17.75 -13.83
C GLU A 219 -26.33 -18.32 -14.46
N LEU A 220 -26.42 -19.16 -15.49
CA LEU A 220 -25.24 -19.68 -16.20
C LEU A 220 -24.46 -18.55 -16.87
N VAL A 221 -25.15 -17.59 -17.49
CA VAL A 221 -24.52 -16.38 -18.05
C VAL A 221 -23.86 -15.55 -16.94
N GLN A 222 -24.53 -15.36 -15.80
CA GLN A 222 -23.97 -14.62 -14.66
C GLN A 222 -22.76 -15.32 -14.04
N VAL A 223 -22.79 -16.65 -13.90
CA VAL A 223 -21.67 -17.48 -13.45
C VAL A 223 -20.48 -17.34 -14.41
N LEU A 224 -20.72 -17.42 -15.73
CA LEU A 224 -19.67 -17.24 -16.73
C LEU A 224 -19.08 -15.84 -16.69
N GLN A 225 -19.90 -14.79 -16.48
CA GLN A 225 -19.41 -13.41 -16.28
C GLN A 225 -18.50 -13.32 -15.05
N ASN A 226 -18.97 -13.79 -13.88
CA ASN A 226 -18.18 -13.79 -12.64
C ASN A 226 -16.84 -14.53 -12.81
N ILE A 227 -16.83 -15.70 -13.47
CA ILE A 227 -15.59 -16.45 -13.75
C ILE A 227 -14.66 -15.67 -14.67
N PHE A 228 -15.19 -15.00 -15.70
CA PHE A 228 -14.35 -14.17 -16.58
C PHE A 228 -13.87 -12.87 -15.92
N ASP A 229 -14.54 -12.39 -14.87
CA ASP A 229 -14.10 -11.25 -14.08
C ASP A 229 -13.01 -11.63 -13.05
N ASP A 230 -13.09 -12.81 -12.42
CA ASP A 230 -12.01 -13.42 -11.60
C ASP A 230 -10.75 -13.72 -12.46
N ILE A 231 -10.94 -14.32 -13.65
CA ILE A 231 -9.85 -14.58 -14.62
C ILE A 231 -9.15 -13.29 -15.10
N ARG A 232 -9.76 -12.11 -14.95
CA ARG A 232 -9.14 -10.82 -15.31
C ARG A 232 -8.29 -10.28 -14.14
N PRO A 233 -6.99 -10.03 -14.34
CA PRO A 233 -6.24 -9.21 -13.40
C PRO A 233 -6.74 -7.76 -13.49
N GLU A 234 -7.35 -7.26 -12.41
CA GLU A 234 -7.56 -5.82 -12.26
C GLU A 234 -6.21 -5.08 -12.38
N VAL A 235 -6.24 -3.91 -13.01
CA VAL A 235 -5.14 -2.93 -12.98
C VAL A 235 -5.32 -1.99 -11.79
N SER A 236 -5.51 -2.56 -10.61
CA SER A 236 -5.30 -1.86 -9.34
C SER A 236 -3.83 -2.00 -8.95
N THR A 237 -3.22 -0.89 -8.56
CA THR A 237 -1.85 -0.84 -8.05
C THR A 237 -1.85 -0.36 -6.61
N PHE A 238 -0.84 -0.79 -5.87
CA PHE A 238 -0.90 -0.92 -4.42
C PHE A 238 -0.13 0.21 -3.72
N ALA A 239 -0.68 0.69 -2.59
CA ALA A 239 -0.01 1.55 -1.62
C ALA A 239 -0.26 1.08 -0.17
N SER A 240 0.71 1.32 0.70
CA SER A 240 0.86 0.72 2.04
C SER A 240 -0.37 0.84 2.97
N ALA A 241 -0.74 -0.25 3.67
CA ALA A 241 -1.81 -0.20 4.67
C ALA A 241 -1.51 0.74 5.84
N ALA A 242 -2.51 1.54 6.18
CA ALA A 242 -2.59 2.24 7.44
C ALA A 242 -3.35 1.39 8.48
N VAL A 243 -2.76 1.25 9.66
CA VAL A 243 -3.42 0.62 10.81
C VAL A 243 -3.55 1.66 11.93
N PRO A 244 -4.77 1.98 12.41
CA PRO A 244 -4.97 2.86 13.55
C PRO A 244 -4.22 2.35 14.80
N SER A 245 -3.83 3.25 15.69
CA SER A 245 -3.23 2.85 16.97
C SER A 245 -4.19 1.94 17.76
N VAL A 246 -3.77 0.69 18.00
CA VAL A 246 -4.67 -0.34 18.51
C VAL A 246 -5.17 0.00 19.92
N GLN A 247 -6.48 -0.07 20.13
CA GLN A 247 -7.11 0.16 21.43
C GLN A 247 -7.86 -1.10 21.86
N THR A 248 -7.81 -1.43 23.15
CA THR A 248 -8.44 -2.64 23.71
C THR A 248 -9.98 -2.66 23.65
N ASN A 249 -10.61 -1.55 23.25
CA ASN A 249 -12.04 -1.28 23.39
C ASN A 249 -12.70 -0.75 22.10
N VAL A 250 -12.09 -0.93 20.92
CA VAL A 250 -12.66 -0.51 19.63
C VAL A 250 -12.50 -1.66 18.65
N SER A 251 -13.49 -1.92 17.79
CA SER A 251 -13.35 -2.86 16.68
C SER A 251 -12.14 -2.49 15.82
N ASP A 252 -11.25 -3.44 15.56
CA ASP A 252 -10.05 -3.21 14.77
C ASP A 252 -10.44 -2.79 13.34
N LYS A 253 -10.18 -1.53 12.99
CA LYS A 253 -10.32 -1.01 11.62
C LYS A 253 -9.00 -1.23 10.88
N VAL A 254 -9.06 -1.57 9.59
CA VAL A 254 -7.89 -1.60 8.70
C VAL A 254 -8.19 -0.69 7.51
N ILE A 255 -7.22 0.13 7.12
CA ILE A 255 -7.36 1.13 6.07
C ILE A 255 -6.38 0.80 4.95
N LEU A 256 -6.89 0.68 3.72
CA LEU A 256 -6.11 0.39 2.52
C LEU A 256 -6.19 1.56 1.54
N SER A 257 -5.05 2.10 1.15
CA SER A 257 -4.92 2.97 -0.02
C SER A 257 -4.74 2.12 -1.28
N THR A 258 -5.53 2.37 -2.30
CA THR A 258 -5.36 1.76 -3.63
C THR A 258 -5.52 2.82 -4.71
N PHE A 259 -5.00 2.57 -5.91
CA PHE A 259 -5.20 3.47 -7.04
C PHE A 259 -5.31 2.73 -8.37
N THR A 260 -6.00 3.34 -9.32
CA THR A 260 -6.17 2.83 -10.68
C THR A 260 -5.45 3.76 -11.68
N PRO A 261 -4.40 3.29 -12.37
CA PRO A 261 -3.70 4.07 -13.38
C PRO A 261 -4.62 4.49 -14.53
N VAL A 262 -4.66 5.79 -14.80
CA VAL A 262 -5.40 6.40 -15.90
C VAL A 262 -4.42 6.76 -17.02
N GLN A 263 -4.80 6.48 -18.28
CA GLN A 263 -3.94 6.79 -19.42
C GLN A 263 -4.01 8.28 -19.74
N GLN A 264 -2.85 8.91 -19.95
CA GLN A 264 -2.71 10.33 -20.34
C GLN A 264 -3.23 11.35 -19.32
N ALA A 265 -3.46 10.93 -18.06
CA ALA A 265 -3.67 11.82 -16.93
C ALA A 265 -2.36 12.02 -16.14
N SER A 266 -2.22 13.20 -15.51
CA SER A 266 -1.14 13.56 -14.60
C SER A 266 -1.39 13.12 -13.16
N THR A 267 -2.62 12.72 -12.83
CA THR A 267 -3.01 12.10 -11.55
C THR A 267 -3.79 10.83 -11.82
N TRP A 268 -3.63 9.80 -10.98
CA TRP A 268 -4.42 8.58 -11.06
C TRP A 268 -5.57 8.57 -10.05
N ALA A 269 -6.54 7.69 -10.28
CA ALA A 269 -7.74 7.61 -9.43
C ALA A 269 -7.40 6.92 -8.10
N GLY A 270 -7.29 7.71 -7.03
CA GLY A 270 -7.01 7.23 -5.67
C GLY A 270 -8.27 6.80 -4.90
N ARG A 271 -8.09 5.82 -4.00
CA ARG A 271 -9.14 5.25 -3.13
C ARG A 271 -8.58 4.95 -1.75
N LEU A 272 -9.44 4.99 -0.74
CA LEU A 272 -9.06 4.85 0.66
C LEU A 272 -10.12 4.06 1.43
N ASP A 273 -10.11 2.74 1.25
CA ASP A 273 -11.10 1.82 1.78
C ASP A 273 -10.84 1.49 3.26
N ALA A 274 -11.84 1.69 4.12
CA ALA A 274 -11.81 1.27 5.53
C ALA A 274 -12.62 -0.02 5.74
N TYR A 275 -12.06 -0.97 6.50
CA TYR A 275 -12.67 -2.27 6.79
C TYR A 275 -12.71 -2.57 8.29
N LEU A 276 -13.77 -3.26 8.76
CA LEU A 276 -13.79 -3.92 10.05
C LEU A 276 -13.11 -5.30 9.96
N SER A 277 -12.09 -5.51 10.79
CA SER A 277 -11.26 -6.73 10.81
C SER A 277 -12.08 -8.01 11.13
N PRO A 278 -11.71 -9.19 10.56
CA PRO A 278 -10.69 -9.39 9.53
C PRO A 278 -11.10 -8.74 8.20
N ILE A 279 -10.16 -8.41 7.31
CA ILE A 279 -10.54 -7.85 6.01
C ILE A 279 -11.39 -8.90 5.26
N PRO A 280 -12.58 -8.54 4.75
CA PRO A 280 -13.36 -9.48 3.94
C PRO A 280 -12.59 -9.81 2.67
N LEU A 281 -12.30 -11.09 2.44
CA LEU A 281 -11.69 -11.51 1.18
C LEU A 281 -12.74 -12.09 0.21
N ASP A 282 -12.57 -11.82 -1.08
CA ASP A 282 -13.30 -12.46 -2.18
C ASP A 282 -12.76 -13.87 -2.49
N SER A 283 -13.17 -14.46 -3.62
CA SER A 283 -12.70 -15.76 -4.12
C SER A 283 -11.20 -15.80 -4.40
N ASP A 284 -10.60 -14.64 -4.67
CA ASP A 284 -9.26 -14.51 -5.24
C ASP A 284 -8.25 -14.20 -4.12
N GLY A 285 -8.73 -13.91 -2.92
CA GLY A 285 -7.93 -13.50 -1.77
C GLY A 285 -7.76 -11.97 -1.64
N LYS A 286 -8.49 -11.18 -2.43
CA LYS A 286 -8.43 -9.71 -2.42
C LYS A 286 -9.51 -9.11 -1.50
N PRO A 287 -9.36 -7.88 -0.97
CA PRO A 287 -10.35 -7.19 -0.15
C PRO A 287 -11.68 -6.94 -0.88
N ALA A 288 -12.73 -7.68 -0.53
CA ALA A 288 -14.04 -7.63 -1.16
C ALA A 288 -14.75 -6.29 -0.88
N ARG A 289 -14.63 -5.33 -1.82
CA ARG A 289 -15.22 -3.98 -1.73
C ARG A 289 -16.76 -3.96 -1.77
N ASN A 290 -17.39 -5.04 -2.24
CA ASN A 290 -18.84 -5.20 -2.25
C ASN A 290 -19.46 -5.65 -0.89
N ARG A 291 -18.65 -6.10 0.07
CA ARG A 291 -19.14 -6.57 1.38
C ARG A 291 -19.28 -5.41 2.37
N LEU A 292 -20.27 -4.55 2.16
CA LEU A 292 -20.54 -3.42 3.05
C LEU A 292 -20.98 -3.88 4.47
N CYS A 293 -20.61 -3.08 5.47
CA CYS A 293 -21.09 -3.21 6.85
C CYS A 293 -22.55 -2.77 6.96
N GLY A 294 -23.24 -3.22 8.01
CA GLY A 294 -24.65 -2.87 8.22
C GLY A 294 -25.14 -3.19 9.63
N THR A 295 -26.45 -3.11 9.86
CA THR A 295 -27.05 -3.34 11.19
C THR A 295 -26.94 -4.78 11.69
N THR A 296 -26.66 -5.74 10.80
CA THR A 296 -26.37 -7.15 11.15
C THR A 296 -24.88 -7.45 11.02
N ARG A 297 -24.26 -7.05 9.90
CA ARG A 297 -22.84 -7.29 9.63
C ARG A 297 -21.94 -6.26 10.33
N THR A 298 -21.44 -6.64 11.51
CA THR A 298 -20.56 -5.84 12.37
C THR A 298 -19.08 -6.27 12.33
N SER A 299 -18.71 -7.15 11.40
CA SER A 299 -17.35 -7.67 11.22
C SER A 299 -17.13 -8.16 9.78
N ALA A 300 -15.89 -8.24 9.33
CA ALA A 300 -15.53 -8.71 7.99
C ALA A 300 -16.31 -7.99 6.88
N CYS A 301 -16.20 -6.66 6.88
CA CYS A 301 -16.94 -5.78 5.99
C CYS A 301 -16.24 -4.43 5.78
N ARG A 302 -16.54 -3.79 4.64
CA ARG A 302 -16.12 -2.42 4.29
C ARG A 302 -17.06 -1.40 4.91
N LEU A 303 -16.50 -0.38 5.55
CA LEU A 303 -17.21 0.72 6.19
C LEU A 303 -17.55 1.82 5.18
N TRP A 304 -16.54 2.34 4.50
CA TRP A 304 -16.58 3.48 3.59
C TRP A 304 -15.30 3.50 2.73
N ASP A 305 -15.27 4.36 1.72
CA ASP A 305 -14.09 4.69 0.90
C ASP A 305 -13.98 6.20 0.78
N GLY A 306 -12.86 6.76 1.21
CA GLY A 306 -12.62 8.20 1.19
C GLY A 306 -12.73 8.80 -0.21
N GLY A 307 -12.41 8.05 -1.27
CA GLY A 307 -12.59 8.52 -2.66
C GLY A 307 -14.06 8.60 -3.08
N GLU A 308 -14.92 7.68 -2.61
CA GLU A 308 -16.35 7.69 -2.89
C GLU A 308 -17.07 8.77 -2.07
N GLU A 309 -16.77 8.91 -0.78
CA GLU A 309 -17.31 9.99 0.06
C GLU A 309 -16.84 11.39 -0.39
N LEU A 310 -15.63 11.51 -0.96
CA LEU A 310 -15.14 12.77 -1.51
C LEU A 310 -15.90 13.20 -2.77
N MET A 311 -16.30 12.26 -3.63
CA MET A 311 -17.16 12.56 -4.78
C MET A 311 -18.53 13.09 -4.33
N GLU A 312 -19.11 12.57 -3.24
CA GLU A 312 -20.35 13.11 -2.65
C GLU A 312 -20.20 14.51 -2.03
N GLN A 313 -18.98 15.00 -1.83
CA GLN A 313 -18.70 16.37 -1.36
C GLN A 313 -18.26 17.31 -2.51
N SER A 314 -18.14 16.78 -3.72
CA SER A 314 -17.65 17.47 -4.92
C SER A 314 -18.79 17.76 -5.90
N LEU A 315 -18.53 18.60 -6.90
CA LEU A 315 -19.53 18.99 -7.90
C LEU A 315 -19.17 18.50 -9.30
N GLU A 316 -20.20 18.27 -10.09
CA GLU A 316 -20.11 18.10 -11.54
C GLU A 316 -19.57 19.38 -12.20
N SER A 317 -18.87 19.23 -13.33
CA SER A 317 -18.23 20.37 -14.00
C SER A 317 -19.21 21.46 -14.46
N ASP A 318 -20.37 21.07 -15.01
CA ASP A 318 -21.46 21.99 -15.38
C ASP A 318 -22.09 22.67 -14.14
N ASP A 319 -22.28 21.92 -13.04
CA ASP A 319 -22.86 22.45 -11.80
C ASP A 319 -21.90 23.41 -11.09
N LEU A 320 -20.58 23.24 -11.24
CA LEU A 320 -19.57 24.13 -10.69
C LEU A 320 -19.57 25.48 -11.43
N ASP A 321 -19.73 25.49 -12.75
CA ASP A 321 -19.89 26.71 -13.55
C ASP A 321 -21.22 27.44 -13.24
N ASP A 322 -22.31 26.70 -12.97
CA ASP A 322 -23.60 27.28 -12.54
C ASP A 322 -23.56 27.79 -11.09
N ALA A 323 -22.84 27.11 -10.18
CA ALA A 323 -22.60 27.58 -8.81
C ALA A 323 -21.79 28.90 -8.81
N LEU A 324 -20.72 28.95 -9.62
CA LEU A 324 -19.93 30.16 -9.89
C LEU A 324 -20.76 31.30 -10.48
N ALA A 325 -21.72 31.01 -11.37
CA ALA A 325 -22.58 32.02 -11.97
C ALA A 325 -23.57 32.66 -10.98
N VAL A 326 -23.80 32.04 -9.81
CA VAL A 326 -24.62 32.58 -8.72
C VAL A 326 -23.71 33.15 -7.65
N ALA A 327 -23.63 34.48 -7.54
CA ALA A 327 -22.90 35.14 -6.45
C ALA A 327 -23.40 34.64 -5.07
N GLY A 328 -22.59 33.81 -4.40
CA GLY A 328 -22.93 33.08 -3.17
C GLY A 328 -23.09 31.55 -3.30
N GLY A 329 -22.86 30.96 -4.48
CA GLY A 329 -22.74 29.51 -4.68
C GLY A 329 -21.31 29.02 -4.37
N ASP A 330 -20.92 29.05 -3.11
CA ASP A 330 -19.59 28.62 -2.67
C ASP A 330 -19.50 27.08 -2.63
N PRO A 331 -18.64 26.42 -3.44
CA PRO A 331 -18.40 24.99 -3.34
C PRO A 331 -17.59 24.62 -2.07
N VAL A 332 -16.95 25.60 -1.44
CA VAL A 332 -16.23 25.45 -0.18
C VAL A 332 -17.15 25.84 0.98
N GLY A 333 -17.10 25.12 2.09
CA GLY A 333 -17.82 25.59 3.27
C GLY A 333 -17.94 24.63 4.44
N LEU A 334 -18.87 24.97 5.35
CA LEU A 334 -19.11 24.27 6.60
C LEU A 334 -20.31 23.33 6.54
N ALA A 335 -20.87 23.07 5.35
CA ALA A 335 -21.86 22.02 5.16
C ALA A 335 -21.18 20.64 4.97
N VAL A 336 -21.93 19.57 5.22
CA VAL A 336 -21.40 18.18 5.23
C VAL A 336 -21.07 17.69 3.81
N ASP A 337 -21.79 18.22 2.83
CA ASP A 337 -21.73 18.04 1.38
C ASP A 337 -20.77 19.01 0.65
N GLN A 338 -20.03 19.85 1.40
CA GLN A 338 -19.02 20.75 0.84
C GLN A 338 -17.60 20.31 1.19
N ARG A 339 -16.66 20.50 0.26
CA ARG A 339 -15.21 20.36 0.51
C ARG A 339 -14.64 21.53 1.32
N ARG A 340 -13.46 21.30 1.89
CA ARG A 340 -12.75 22.25 2.77
C ARG A 340 -11.25 22.27 2.46
N VAL A 341 -10.90 22.79 1.29
CA VAL A 341 -9.50 22.89 0.84
C VAL A 341 -8.91 24.24 1.27
N PHE A 342 -7.73 24.20 1.87
CA PHE A 342 -6.99 25.36 2.36
C PHE A 342 -5.58 25.41 1.79
N TYR A 343 -4.95 26.58 1.78
CA TYR A 343 -3.54 26.74 1.42
C TYR A 343 -2.80 27.69 2.36
N SER A 344 -1.46 27.71 2.20
CA SER A 344 -0.51 28.50 2.98
C SER A 344 -0.15 29.80 2.22
N PRO A 345 -0.62 30.99 2.67
CA PRO A 345 -0.32 32.26 2.03
C PRO A 345 1.10 32.78 2.35
N VAL A 346 1.66 33.72 1.56
CA VAL A 346 2.99 34.32 1.88
C VAL A 346 2.95 35.07 3.21
N VAL A 347 3.85 34.67 4.13
CA VAL A 347 4.17 35.47 5.32
C VAL A 347 5.15 36.60 5.00
N GLY A 348 4.91 37.78 5.56
CA GLY A 348 5.69 38.99 5.28
C GLY A 348 7.15 38.97 5.77
N SER A 349 7.58 38.00 6.58
CA SER A 349 8.98 37.84 7.02
C SER A 349 9.35 36.39 7.43
N PRO A 350 10.61 35.95 7.24
CA PRO A 350 11.02 34.58 7.57
C PRO A 350 10.99 34.23 9.07
N GLY A 351 10.05 33.34 9.44
CA GLY A 351 9.88 32.81 10.80
C GLY A 351 8.76 33.45 11.60
N ASP A 352 7.94 34.30 10.98
CA ASP A 352 6.55 34.47 11.41
C ASP A 352 5.78 33.19 11.04
N VAL A 353 4.83 32.75 11.88
CA VAL A 353 3.88 31.69 11.49
C VAL A 353 3.02 32.24 10.33
N PRO A 354 2.76 31.46 9.26
CA PRO A 354 1.85 31.88 8.20
C PRO A 354 0.50 32.37 8.74
N GLU A 355 -0.16 33.28 8.01
CA GLU A 355 -1.59 33.53 8.22
C GLU A 355 -2.28 32.15 8.19
N PRO A 356 -3.02 31.76 9.26
CA PRO A 356 -3.08 30.37 9.72
C PRO A 356 -3.66 29.38 8.71
N ARG A 357 -4.45 29.91 7.75
CA ARG A 357 -4.77 29.31 6.45
C ARG A 357 -5.54 30.33 5.60
N ALA A 358 -5.41 30.25 4.29
CA ALA A 358 -6.35 30.85 3.35
C ALA A 358 -7.26 29.76 2.74
N PRO A 359 -8.55 30.03 2.44
CA PRO A 359 -9.35 29.11 1.63
C PRO A 359 -8.74 29.00 0.23
N PHE A 360 -8.66 27.79 -0.33
CA PHE A 360 -8.20 27.59 -1.72
C PHE A 360 -9.33 27.91 -2.73
N TRP A 361 -10.05 28.99 -2.45
CA TRP A 361 -11.18 29.50 -3.22
C TRP A 361 -11.39 30.97 -2.87
N LEU A 362 -11.65 31.81 -3.88
CA LEU A 362 -11.90 33.24 -3.71
C LEU A 362 -13.11 33.65 -4.55
N ASP A 363 -14.03 34.40 -3.94
CA ASP A 363 -15.15 35.05 -4.63
C ASP A 363 -14.63 36.31 -5.38
N ASP A 364 -15.36 36.73 -6.42
CA ASP A 364 -15.13 38.00 -7.14
C ASP A 364 -15.25 39.23 -6.21
N ALA A 365 -15.82 39.06 -5.01
CA ALA A 365 -15.97 40.07 -3.98
C ALA A 365 -14.78 40.18 -2.99
N ASN A 366 -13.80 39.28 -3.04
CA ASN A 366 -12.63 39.28 -2.15
C ASN A 366 -11.60 40.37 -2.54
N ASP A 367 -10.69 40.72 -1.61
CA ASP A 367 -9.69 41.77 -1.84
C ASP A 367 -8.67 41.32 -2.90
N ASP A 368 -8.13 42.28 -3.66
CA ASP A 368 -7.16 41.98 -4.73
C ASP A 368 -5.86 41.39 -4.17
N THR A 369 -5.55 41.64 -2.88
CA THR A 369 -4.38 41.06 -2.19
C THR A 369 -4.41 39.55 -2.09
N ASP A 370 -5.59 38.97 -1.89
CA ASP A 370 -5.74 37.51 -1.70
C ASP A 370 -5.59 36.79 -3.05
N TRP A 371 -6.09 37.43 -4.11
CA TRP A 371 -5.86 37.01 -5.49
C TRP A 371 -4.39 37.16 -5.91
N GLU A 372 -3.69 38.24 -5.53
CA GLU A 372 -2.26 38.39 -5.78
C GLU A 372 -1.43 37.26 -5.16
N ASP A 373 -1.72 36.89 -3.89
CA ASP A 373 -1.04 35.79 -3.21
C ASP A 373 -1.35 34.42 -3.85
N LEU A 374 -2.62 34.12 -4.14
CA LEU A 374 -3.03 32.88 -4.81
C LEU A 374 -2.36 32.72 -6.19
N ILE A 375 -2.39 33.76 -7.03
CA ILE A 375 -1.77 33.77 -8.37
C ILE A 375 -0.25 33.59 -8.26
N PHE A 376 0.38 34.19 -7.26
CA PHE A 376 1.81 34.03 -7.01
C PHE A 376 2.16 32.63 -6.45
N GLY A 377 1.31 32.06 -5.60
CA GLY A 377 1.45 30.68 -5.08
C GLY A 377 1.33 29.63 -6.17
N LEU A 378 0.29 29.75 -7.01
CA LEU A 378 0.12 28.96 -8.24
C LEU A 378 1.23 29.21 -9.29
N GLY A 379 2.17 30.14 -9.07
CA GLY A 379 3.28 30.41 -9.97
C GLY A 379 2.88 30.94 -11.36
N ILE A 380 1.68 31.53 -11.49
CA ILE A 380 1.07 31.93 -12.78
C ILE A 380 1.78 33.15 -13.43
N ALA A 381 2.75 33.74 -12.72
CA ALA A 381 3.67 34.82 -13.09
C ALA A 381 3.04 36.22 -13.18
N ALA A 382 3.17 36.99 -12.09
CA ALA A 382 2.97 38.43 -12.08
C ALA A 382 4.31 39.17 -12.28
N ASP A 383 4.67 39.49 -13.53
CA ASP A 383 5.58 40.60 -13.81
C ASP A 383 4.87 41.90 -13.37
N PRO A 384 5.46 42.78 -12.53
CA PRO A 384 4.73 43.90 -11.91
C PRO A 384 4.36 45.06 -12.88
N ALA A 385 3.40 44.81 -13.78
CA ALA A 385 2.41 45.72 -14.42
C ALA A 385 1.95 45.17 -15.80
N PRO A 386 0.76 45.53 -16.33
CA PRO A 386 -0.37 46.31 -15.78
C PRO A 386 -1.64 45.45 -15.58
N SER A 387 -2.76 46.04 -15.13
CA SER A 387 -4.00 45.32 -14.73
C SER A 387 -4.53 44.23 -15.70
N ALA A 388 -4.27 44.33 -17.01
CA ALA A 388 -4.68 43.31 -17.98
C ALA A 388 -4.04 41.93 -17.72
N THR A 389 -2.84 41.85 -17.14
CA THR A 389 -2.18 40.57 -16.80
C THR A 389 -2.68 40.00 -15.47
N PHE A 390 -3.39 40.79 -14.66
CA PHE A 390 -3.95 40.34 -13.39
C PHE A 390 -5.31 39.68 -13.60
N ASP A 391 -6.17 40.27 -14.43
CA ASP A 391 -7.45 39.65 -14.84
C ASP A 391 -7.19 38.30 -15.55
N GLU A 392 -6.23 38.25 -16.49
CA GLU A 392 -5.76 36.99 -17.13
C GLU A 392 -5.18 35.98 -16.11
N GLY A 393 -4.60 36.48 -15.01
CA GLY A 393 -4.12 35.67 -13.89
C GLY A 393 -5.25 35.08 -13.05
N LYS A 394 -6.31 35.85 -12.78
CA LYS A 394 -7.53 35.38 -12.11
C LYS A 394 -8.25 34.33 -12.95
N ASP A 395 -8.38 34.54 -14.26
CA ASP A 395 -8.96 33.56 -15.20
C ASP A 395 -8.21 32.22 -15.14
N ARG A 396 -6.87 32.23 -15.21
CA ARG A 396 -6.05 31.01 -15.11
C ARG A 396 -6.13 30.34 -13.73
N ALA A 397 -6.04 31.12 -12.65
CA ALA A 397 -6.18 30.59 -11.30
C ALA A 397 -7.55 29.92 -11.11
N SER A 398 -8.62 30.54 -11.60
CA SER A 398 -9.98 30.00 -11.56
C SER A 398 -10.13 28.67 -12.31
N LEU A 399 -9.39 28.45 -13.41
CA LEU A 399 -9.36 27.14 -14.08
C LEU A 399 -8.71 26.06 -13.21
N VAL A 400 -7.57 26.37 -12.58
CA VAL A 400 -6.89 25.45 -11.66
C VAL A 400 -7.78 25.10 -10.45
N LEU A 401 -8.45 26.11 -9.87
CA LEU A 401 -9.42 25.89 -8.80
C LEU A 401 -10.54 24.97 -9.26
N ARG A 402 -11.19 25.24 -10.40
CA ARG A 402 -12.29 24.41 -10.91
C ARG A 402 -11.89 22.95 -11.10
N ASP A 403 -10.70 22.69 -11.65
CA ASP A 403 -10.21 21.32 -11.83
C ASP A 403 -9.93 20.58 -10.50
N THR A 404 -9.50 21.33 -9.47
CA THR A 404 -9.24 20.80 -8.13
C THR A 404 -10.52 20.34 -7.41
N TYR A 405 -11.69 20.92 -7.75
CA TYR A 405 -12.98 20.63 -7.10
C TYR A 405 -13.94 19.76 -7.94
N LYS A 406 -13.77 19.67 -9.26
CA LYS A 406 -14.68 18.91 -10.12
C LYS A 406 -14.49 17.41 -9.96
N ILE A 407 -15.54 16.64 -10.22
CA ILE A 407 -15.41 15.21 -10.52
C ILE A 407 -14.71 15.05 -11.88
N LYS A 408 -13.65 14.23 -11.93
CA LYS A 408 -12.93 13.88 -13.16
C LYS A 408 -13.54 12.61 -13.74
N HIS A 409 -13.93 12.65 -15.02
CA HIS A 409 -14.51 11.51 -15.74
C HIS A 409 -13.54 11.05 -16.82
N GLU A 410 -12.90 9.91 -16.58
CA GLU A 410 -11.87 9.36 -17.47
C GLU A 410 -12.25 7.97 -17.99
N THR A 411 -11.43 7.42 -18.89
CA THR A 411 -11.62 6.03 -19.36
C THR A 411 -10.35 5.21 -19.23
N ILE A 412 -10.47 4.02 -18.62
CA ILE A 412 -9.39 3.05 -18.56
C ILE A 412 -9.54 2.03 -19.70
N SER A 413 -8.43 1.77 -20.39
CA SER A 413 -8.37 0.79 -21.48
C SER A 413 -7.95 -0.58 -20.96
N ILE A 414 -8.92 -1.45 -20.72
CA ILE A 414 -8.70 -2.83 -20.31
C ILE A 414 -8.44 -3.69 -21.56
N ARG A 415 -7.20 -4.17 -21.71
CA ARG A 415 -6.87 -5.16 -22.75
C ARG A 415 -7.46 -6.52 -22.35
N GLN A 416 -8.39 -7.00 -23.16
CA GLN A 416 -9.05 -8.27 -22.97
C GLN A 416 -8.16 -9.45 -23.40
N PRO A 417 -8.42 -10.68 -22.90
CA PRO A 417 -7.66 -11.88 -23.30
C PRO A 417 -7.70 -12.18 -24.81
N ASP A 418 -8.75 -11.75 -25.52
CA ASP A 418 -8.89 -11.86 -26.98
C ASP A 418 -8.11 -10.78 -27.77
N ASN A 419 -7.31 -9.98 -27.07
CA ASN A 419 -6.53 -8.85 -27.57
C ASN A 419 -7.39 -7.67 -28.08
N SER A 420 -8.70 -7.64 -27.77
CA SER A 420 -9.52 -6.44 -27.89
C SER A 420 -9.25 -5.47 -26.73
N THR A 421 -9.77 -4.26 -26.83
CA THR A 421 -9.71 -3.25 -25.77
C THR A 421 -11.12 -2.84 -25.42
N VAL A 422 -11.49 -3.04 -24.16
CA VAL A 422 -12.73 -2.51 -23.58
C VAL A 422 -12.36 -1.24 -22.82
N THR A 423 -13.15 -0.19 -23.01
CA THR A 423 -13.00 1.08 -22.30
C THR A 423 -14.06 1.11 -21.22
N GLU A 424 -13.62 1.17 -19.96
CA GLU A 424 -14.50 1.36 -18.81
C GLU A 424 -14.38 2.82 -18.34
N PRO A 425 -15.48 3.51 -17.99
CA PRO A 425 -15.42 4.82 -17.37
C PRO A 425 -14.87 4.71 -15.93
N ILE A 426 -14.14 5.72 -15.49
CA ILE A 426 -13.73 5.89 -14.10
C ILE A 426 -13.95 7.33 -13.66
N ASP A 427 -14.67 7.48 -12.55
CA ASP A 427 -14.94 8.77 -11.91
C ASP A 427 -14.08 8.89 -10.65
N TYR A 428 -13.41 10.03 -10.45
CA TYR A 428 -12.56 10.28 -9.28
C TYR A 428 -12.38 11.78 -8.98
N VAL A 429 -11.99 12.06 -7.74
CA VAL A 429 -11.57 13.41 -7.27
C VAL A 429 -10.25 13.29 -6.50
N LEU A 430 -10.14 12.27 -5.64
CA LEU A 430 -8.94 11.94 -4.89
C LEU A 430 -7.85 11.46 -5.84
N GLY A 431 -6.70 12.15 -5.83
CA GLY A 431 -5.49 11.70 -6.52
C GLY A 431 -4.91 10.44 -5.87
N ASP A 432 -4.02 9.76 -6.58
CA ASP A 432 -3.40 8.55 -6.08
C ASP A 432 -2.51 8.81 -4.85
N ILE A 433 -2.71 7.96 -3.86
CA ILE A 433 -1.85 7.82 -2.69
C ILE A 433 -0.89 6.69 -3.04
N PHE A 434 0.35 7.00 -3.45
CA PHE A 434 1.30 6.00 -3.97
C PHE A 434 2.34 5.55 -2.93
N HIS A 435 3.25 6.44 -2.51
CA HIS A 435 4.23 6.16 -1.45
C HIS A 435 3.93 6.83 -0.11
N SER A 436 2.94 7.74 -0.05
CA SER A 436 2.42 8.26 1.21
C SER A 436 1.67 7.18 1.98
N ASP A 437 2.25 6.67 3.06
CA ASP A 437 1.50 5.83 4.02
C ASP A 437 0.40 6.71 4.69
N PRO A 438 -0.90 6.33 4.65
CA PRO A 438 -1.91 7.04 5.43
C PRO A 438 -1.68 6.87 6.94
N VAL A 439 -2.07 7.86 7.75
CA VAL A 439 -1.85 7.86 9.21
C VAL A 439 -3.12 8.24 9.97
N VAL A 440 -3.35 7.60 11.12
CA VAL A 440 -4.49 7.94 11.99
C VAL A 440 -4.01 8.81 13.15
N VAL A 441 -4.54 10.03 13.22
CA VAL A 441 -4.41 10.93 14.35
C VAL A 441 -5.59 10.67 15.30
N ASP A 442 -5.29 10.08 16.46
CA ASP A 442 -6.22 9.75 17.55
C ASP A 442 -5.87 10.61 18.78
N ARG A 443 -6.23 10.21 20.00
CA ARG A 443 -5.70 10.79 21.25
C ARG A 443 -4.16 10.77 21.29
N PRO A 444 -3.50 11.68 22.05
CA PRO A 444 -2.07 11.62 22.33
C PRO A 444 -1.67 10.24 22.87
N ASN A 445 -0.57 9.68 22.37
CA ASN A 445 -0.23 8.27 22.63
C ASN A 445 1.25 8.00 23.00
N ALA A 446 2.09 9.04 23.06
CA ALA A 446 3.48 8.90 23.52
C ALA A 446 3.57 8.47 25.00
N PHE A 447 3.79 7.17 25.22
CA PHE A 447 3.80 6.56 26.56
C PHE A 447 4.91 7.13 27.44
N ASP A 448 6.11 7.36 26.91
CA ASP A 448 7.26 7.79 27.70
C ASP A 448 7.06 9.21 28.27
N LEU A 449 6.49 10.11 27.48
CA LEU A 449 6.08 11.46 27.91
C LEU A 449 5.00 11.42 29.00
N PHE A 450 4.05 10.49 28.89
CA PHE A 450 3.01 10.24 29.89
C PHE A 450 3.56 9.62 31.19
N ALA A 451 4.53 8.71 31.07
CA ALA A 451 5.14 8.02 32.20
C ALA A 451 5.88 9.00 33.12
N VAL A 452 6.65 9.94 32.56
CA VAL A 452 7.35 10.98 33.34
C VAL A 452 6.48 12.20 33.68
N ASP A 453 5.36 12.41 32.97
CA ASP A 453 4.57 13.66 32.99
C ASP A 453 5.42 14.88 32.60
N LEU A 454 5.98 14.87 31.39
CA LEU A 454 6.98 15.87 30.98
C LEU A 454 6.39 17.28 31.00
N LYS A 455 7.19 18.26 31.44
CA LYS A 455 6.82 19.67 31.74
C LYS A 455 5.85 19.90 32.91
N SER A 456 5.47 18.86 33.65
CA SER A 456 4.53 18.99 34.78
C SER A 456 5.02 19.91 35.90
N ASN A 457 4.13 20.80 36.37
CA ASN A 457 4.36 21.62 37.57
C ASN A 457 3.87 20.95 38.87
N GLY A 458 3.39 19.70 38.78
CA GLY A 458 2.91 18.90 39.91
C GLY A 458 1.51 19.28 40.43
N LYS A 459 0.75 20.12 39.69
CA LYS A 459 -0.61 20.52 40.04
C LYS A 459 -1.68 19.66 39.34
N PRO A 460 -2.94 19.65 39.82
CA PRO A 460 -4.05 19.09 39.08
C PRO A 460 -4.30 19.84 37.76
N CYS A 461 -4.74 19.13 36.73
CA CYS A 461 -4.96 19.70 35.39
C CYS A 461 -6.04 20.81 35.35
N LEU A 462 -6.96 20.82 36.32
CA LEU A 462 -8.06 21.78 36.42
C LEU A 462 -7.76 22.98 37.35
N ASP A 463 -6.50 23.30 37.66
CA ASP A 463 -6.16 24.52 38.42
C ASP A 463 -6.34 25.78 37.57
N SER A 464 -7.49 26.44 37.75
CA SER A 464 -7.86 27.69 37.06
C SER A 464 -6.93 28.90 37.28
N THR A 465 -5.93 28.81 38.17
CA THR A 465 -5.04 29.93 38.52
C THR A 465 -3.61 29.77 38.01
N ASP A 466 -3.18 28.54 37.74
CA ASP A 466 -1.86 28.17 37.23
C ASP A 466 -1.96 26.72 36.72
N PRO A 467 -2.49 26.52 35.51
CA PRO A 467 -2.80 25.21 34.96
C PRO A 467 -1.51 24.38 34.80
N ASN A 468 -1.61 23.06 34.97
CA ASN A 468 -0.46 22.19 34.80
C ASN A 468 -0.20 21.91 33.31
N PRO A 469 0.96 22.31 32.74
CA PRO A 469 1.31 22.02 31.35
C PRO A 469 1.93 20.63 31.15
N GLY A 470 1.85 19.75 32.16
CA GLY A 470 2.31 18.36 32.09
C GLY A 470 1.61 17.55 31.01
N TYR A 471 2.35 16.65 30.35
CA TYR A 471 1.84 15.81 29.28
C TYR A 471 0.59 14.99 29.69
N ARG A 472 0.43 14.60 30.96
CA ARG A 472 -0.78 13.91 31.42
C ARG A 472 -2.03 14.78 31.30
N CYS A 473 -1.90 16.09 31.52
CA CYS A 473 -3.01 17.02 31.37
C CYS A 473 -3.37 17.26 29.89
N PHE A 474 -2.39 17.22 29.00
CA PHE A 474 -2.63 17.18 27.55
C PHE A 474 -3.34 15.89 27.13
N PHE A 475 -2.88 14.74 27.61
CA PHE A 475 -3.55 13.45 27.39
C PHE A 475 -5.01 13.45 27.90
N GLU A 476 -5.26 13.93 29.14
CA GLU A 476 -6.61 14.05 29.71
C GLU A 476 -7.50 15.04 28.95
N LYS A 477 -6.93 16.11 28.38
CA LYS A 477 -7.64 17.08 27.54
C LYS A 477 -8.07 16.48 26.19
N HIS A 478 -7.20 15.68 25.57
CA HIS A 478 -7.42 15.14 24.22
C HIS A 478 -7.78 13.64 24.20
N LEU A 479 -8.12 13.05 25.35
CA LEU A 479 -8.45 11.63 25.52
C LEU A 479 -9.56 11.13 24.58
N TYR A 480 -10.51 12.00 24.28
CA TYR A 480 -11.69 11.74 23.44
C TYR A 480 -11.66 12.47 22.10
N ARG A 481 -10.51 13.04 21.69
CA ARG A 481 -10.34 13.72 20.39
C ARG A 481 -10.89 12.84 19.26
N ARG A 482 -11.59 13.45 18.29
CA ARG A 482 -12.06 12.73 17.10
C ARG A 482 -10.87 12.09 16.38
N LYS A 483 -11.10 10.95 15.74
CA LYS A 483 -10.08 10.26 14.96
C LYS A 483 -10.09 10.78 13.55
N MET A 484 -8.92 11.08 13.03
CA MET A 484 -8.74 11.61 11.68
C MET A 484 -7.77 10.71 10.93
N LEU A 485 -8.15 10.25 9.75
CA LEU A 485 -7.27 9.54 8.84
C LEU A 485 -6.69 10.55 7.87
N MET A 486 -5.38 10.73 7.86
CA MET A 486 -4.69 11.68 6.98
C MET A 486 -3.87 10.95 5.94
N ALA A 487 -3.89 11.44 4.70
CA ALA A 487 -3.05 10.93 3.61
C ALA A 487 -2.58 12.11 2.74
N ALA A 488 -1.37 12.02 2.23
CA ALA A 488 -0.88 12.88 1.18
C ALA A 488 -1.13 12.19 -0.18
N ALA A 489 -1.54 12.96 -1.21
CA ALA A 489 -1.92 12.43 -2.51
C ALA A 489 -1.29 13.23 -3.66
N ASN A 490 -1.14 12.59 -4.82
CA ASN A 490 -0.46 13.17 -5.98
C ASN A 490 -1.28 14.26 -6.71
N ASP A 491 -2.49 14.57 -6.26
CA ASP A 491 -3.25 15.78 -6.61
C ASP A 491 -2.76 17.05 -5.86
N GLY A 492 -1.63 16.97 -5.16
CA GLY A 492 -0.96 18.07 -4.47
C GLY A 492 -1.58 18.44 -3.12
N GLN A 493 -2.49 17.61 -2.60
CA GLN A 493 -3.23 17.85 -1.35
C GLN A 493 -2.87 16.86 -0.23
N ILE A 494 -2.97 17.35 1.01
CA ILE A 494 -3.02 16.54 2.23
C ILE A 494 -4.48 16.43 2.64
N HIS A 495 -5.10 15.27 2.45
CA HIS A 495 -6.49 15.04 2.85
C HIS A 495 -6.57 14.54 4.30
N ALA A 496 -7.63 14.94 5.00
CA ALA A 496 -7.99 14.42 6.31
C ALA A 496 -9.45 13.96 6.31
N PHE A 497 -9.69 12.69 6.60
CA PHE A 497 -11.00 12.04 6.59
C PHE A 497 -11.48 11.67 8.00
N ASP A 498 -12.79 11.63 8.19
CA ASP A 498 -13.43 11.29 9.45
C ASP A 498 -13.31 9.78 9.79
N ALA A 499 -12.40 9.44 10.70
CA ALA A 499 -12.14 8.06 11.13
C ALA A 499 -12.87 7.66 12.42
N GLY A 500 -13.65 8.57 13.00
CA GLY A 500 -14.64 8.29 14.04
C GLY A 500 -14.70 9.31 15.17
N ILE A 501 -15.91 9.58 15.65
CA ILE A 501 -16.21 10.57 16.70
C ILE A 501 -16.64 9.84 17.98
N MET A 502 -16.24 10.35 19.14
CA MET A 502 -16.68 9.81 20.44
C MET A 502 -18.17 10.12 20.67
N ARG A 503 -18.99 9.07 20.82
CA ARG A 503 -20.43 9.16 21.08
C ARG A 503 -20.75 8.74 22.50
N GLU A 504 -21.73 9.41 23.10
CA GLU A 504 -22.37 8.94 24.34
C GLU A 504 -23.68 8.22 24.00
N HIS A 505 -23.82 6.98 24.44
CA HIS A 505 -25.07 6.23 24.32
C HIS A 505 -25.71 6.06 25.70
N ASN A 506 -27.04 6.18 25.78
CA ASN A 506 -27.79 6.13 27.05
C ASN A 506 -28.78 4.98 27.02
N ASP A 507 -28.32 3.81 27.46
CA ASP A 507 -29.12 2.59 27.53
C ASP A 507 -29.79 2.47 28.90
N GLY A 508 -31.00 3.00 29.01
CA GLY A 508 -31.83 2.84 30.21
C GLY A 508 -31.27 3.49 31.48
N GLY A 509 -30.31 4.42 31.35
CA GLY A 509 -29.63 5.09 32.46
C GLY A 509 -28.20 4.64 32.72
N ASP A 510 -27.66 3.69 31.94
CA ASP A 510 -26.20 3.50 31.83
C ASP A 510 -25.67 4.36 30.67
N ILE A 511 -24.49 4.97 30.84
CA ILE A 511 -23.88 5.85 29.82
C ILE A 511 -22.62 5.16 29.32
N THR A 512 -22.70 4.59 28.12
CA THR A 512 -21.53 4.05 27.41
C THR A 512 -20.91 5.11 26.50
N ARG A 513 -19.61 4.97 26.25
CA ARG A 513 -18.79 5.90 25.48
C ARG A 513 -17.97 5.15 24.45
N GLU A 514 -18.35 5.27 23.20
CA GLU A 514 -17.81 4.48 22.10
C GLU A 514 -17.52 5.39 20.90
N TYR A 515 -16.43 5.12 20.20
CA TYR A 515 -16.18 5.78 18.92
C TYR A 515 -17.06 5.15 17.86
N ASP A 516 -17.72 5.98 17.04
CA ASP A 516 -18.41 5.49 15.86
C ASP A 516 -17.44 4.97 14.78
N ASN A 517 -18.00 4.42 13.72
CA ASN A 517 -17.21 3.85 12.63
C ASN A 517 -16.52 4.90 11.75
N GLY A 518 -16.73 6.21 11.99
CA GLY A 518 -16.34 7.26 11.07
C GLY A 518 -17.21 7.25 9.82
N SER A 519 -17.32 8.40 9.18
CA SER A 519 -18.06 8.55 7.92
C SER A 519 -17.18 8.41 6.67
N GLY A 520 -15.85 8.51 6.79
CA GLY A 520 -14.96 8.54 5.61
C GLY A 520 -14.97 9.85 4.84
N ARG A 521 -15.80 10.84 5.22
CA ARG A 521 -15.86 12.17 4.60
C ARG A 521 -14.64 13.02 4.90
N GLU A 522 -14.29 13.89 3.95
CA GLU A 522 -13.23 14.88 4.09
C GLU A 522 -13.61 15.94 5.15
N LEU A 523 -12.78 16.01 6.20
CA LEU A 523 -12.78 17.04 7.23
C LEU A 523 -12.16 18.32 6.68
N PHE A 524 -11.01 18.19 6.00
CA PHE A 524 -10.31 19.23 5.26
C PHE A 524 -9.33 18.60 4.26
N ALA A 525 -8.89 19.40 3.30
CA ALA A 525 -7.63 19.19 2.58
C ALA A 525 -6.72 20.42 2.72
N PHE A 526 -5.42 20.23 2.58
CA PHE A 526 -4.44 21.31 2.61
C PHE A 526 -3.48 21.22 1.42
N VAL A 527 -3.28 22.34 0.71
CA VAL A 527 -2.30 22.52 -0.37
C VAL A 527 -1.10 23.31 0.20
N PRO A 528 0.05 22.67 0.46
CA PRO A 528 1.29 23.37 0.77
C PRO A 528 1.65 24.40 -0.31
N ARG A 529 2.23 25.53 0.09
CA ARG A 529 2.61 26.60 -0.85
C ARG A 529 3.59 26.12 -1.90
N ALA A 530 4.46 25.17 -1.54
CA ALA A 530 5.40 24.56 -2.48
C ALA A 530 4.71 23.77 -3.61
N THR A 531 3.59 23.10 -3.35
CA THR A 531 2.91 22.23 -4.32
C THR A 531 1.90 22.98 -5.19
N MET A 532 1.53 24.22 -4.84
CA MET A 532 0.57 25.03 -5.61
C MET A 532 0.95 25.18 -7.11
N ALA A 533 2.24 25.27 -7.43
CA ALA A 533 2.71 25.32 -8.82
C ALA A 533 2.58 23.97 -9.54
N GLU A 534 2.70 22.85 -8.81
CA GLU A 534 2.48 21.49 -9.31
C GLU A 534 0.98 21.24 -9.53
N VAL A 535 0.11 21.71 -8.63
CA VAL A 535 -1.36 21.68 -8.79
C VAL A 535 -1.78 22.43 -10.06
N ARG A 536 -1.19 23.60 -10.34
CA ARG A 536 -1.39 24.28 -11.64
C ARG A 536 -0.94 23.39 -12.80
N ASP A 537 0.22 22.75 -12.71
CA ASP A 537 0.77 21.97 -13.83
C ASP A 537 0.02 20.66 -14.10
N ILE A 538 -0.60 20.05 -13.09
CA ILE A 538 -1.56 18.94 -13.28
C ILE A 538 -2.68 19.38 -14.23
N VAL A 539 -3.19 20.60 -14.08
CA VAL A 539 -4.32 21.12 -14.87
C VAL A 539 -3.88 21.67 -16.23
N GLU A 540 -2.78 22.43 -16.29
CA GLU A 540 -2.32 23.08 -17.52
C GLU A 540 -1.52 22.15 -18.46
N GLN A 541 -1.01 21.02 -17.96
CA GLN A 541 -0.14 20.11 -18.72
C GLN A 541 -0.65 18.65 -18.77
N ASP A 542 -1.89 18.39 -18.34
CA ASP A 542 -2.46 17.05 -18.10
C ASP A 542 -2.16 16.05 -19.24
N GLU A 543 -2.62 16.40 -20.45
CA GLU A 543 -2.51 15.58 -21.67
C GLU A 543 -1.06 15.35 -22.18
N GLN A 544 -0.05 16.07 -21.65
CA GLN A 544 1.27 16.19 -22.29
C GLN A 544 2.39 15.37 -21.63
N THR A 545 2.27 15.00 -20.35
CA THR A 545 3.39 14.41 -19.59
C THR A 545 3.11 13.05 -18.96
N GLY A 546 1.84 12.65 -18.81
CA GLY A 546 1.48 11.50 -17.99
C GLY A 546 1.70 11.77 -16.50
N GLN A 547 1.65 10.70 -15.69
CA GLN A 547 1.63 10.75 -14.23
C GLN A 547 2.71 11.65 -13.62
N ARG A 548 2.31 12.46 -12.64
CA ARG A 548 3.17 13.34 -11.85
C ARG A 548 3.11 12.95 -10.39
N PHE A 549 4.26 12.99 -9.72
CA PHE A 549 4.35 12.90 -8.27
C PHE A 549 4.39 14.31 -7.69
N THR A 550 3.67 14.56 -6.60
CA THR A 550 3.60 15.88 -5.94
C THR A 550 3.75 15.74 -4.43
N LEU A 551 2.71 15.33 -3.71
CA LEU A 551 2.77 14.97 -2.29
C LEU A 551 2.80 13.46 -2.09
N ASP A 552 3.99 12.89 -2.28
CA ASP A 552 4.23 11.45 -2.23
C ASP A 552 5.01 11.00 -0.97
N GLY A 553 5.31 11.93 -0.06
CA GLY A 553 6.00 11.64 1.19
C GLY A 553 5.07 11.16 2.31
N ARG A 554 5.55 10.21 3.11
CA ARG A 554 4.86 9.71 4.30
C ARG A 554 4.61 10.82 5.33
N LEU A 555 3.40 10.84 5.88
CA LEU A 555 3.04 11.69 7.03
C LEU A 555 3.54 11.12 8.37
N VAL A 556 3.96 12.00 9.27
CA VAL A 556 4.54 11.66 10.59
C VAL A 556 3.87 12.48 11.69
N PRO A 557 2.89 11.93 12.42
CA PRO A 557 2.31 12.59 13.59
C PRO A 557 3.27 12.53 14.79
N ALA A 558 3.39 13.63 15.53
CA ALA A 558 4.19 13.73 16.75
C ALA A 558 3.56 14.69 17.77
N ASP A 559 3.71 14.38 19.06
CA ASP A 559 3.30 15.27 20.15
C ASP A 559 4.51 16.08 20.66
N VAL A 560 4.44 17.42 20.59
CA VAL A 560 5.56 18.36 20.83
C VAL A 560 5.15 19.48 21.80
N PHE A 561 6.12 20.13 22.47
CA PHE A 561 5.87 21.22 23.42
C PHE A 561 6.49 22.55 22.96
N ILE A 562 5.70 23.36 22.25
CA ILE A 562 6.12 24.55 21.50
C ILE A 562 5.25 25.77 21.85
N ASP A 563 5.71 26.99 21.56
CA ASP A 563 4.83 28.15 21.39
C ASP A 563 4.21 28.08 19.99
N PRO A 564 2.92 27.73 19.86
CA PRO A 564 2.29 27.50 18.56
C PRO A 564 2.03 28.80 17.78
N VAL A 565 2.11 29.97 18.42
CA VAL A 565 1.87 31.27 17.79
C VAL A 565 3.19 31.94 17.39
N ASN A 566 4.30 31.61 18.06
CA ASN A 566 5.68 32.02 17.73
C ASN A 566 5.80 33.52 17.34
N ASN A 567 5.14 34.40 18.10
CA ASN A 567 5.16 35.85 17.87
C ASN A 567 6.27 36.51 18.72
N GLY A 568 7.52 36.26 18.31
CA GLY A 568 8.73 36.73 18.99
C GLY A 568 9.26 35.74 20.04
N THR A 569 10.04 36.22 21.01
CA THR A 569 10.68 35.34 22.01
C THR A 569 9.63 34.72 22.95
N PRO A 570 9.46 33.37 22.95
CA PRO A 570 8.39 32.71 23.68
C PRO A 570 8.62 32.73 25.19
N THR A 571 7.56 32.92 25.96
CA THR A 571 7.59 32.71 27.42
C THR A 571 7.09 31.30 27.78
N ALA A 572 7.48 30.80 28.96
CA ALA A 572 7.06 29.48 29.44
C ALA A 572 5.52 29.31 29.58
N ALA A 573 4.75 30.41 29.61
CA ALA A 573 3.30 30.38 29.66
C ALA A 573 2.61 30.40 28.29
N GLN A 574 3.36 30.61 27.20
CA GLN A 574 2.87 30.51 25.82
C GLN A 574 3.10 29.13 25.22
N ARG A 575 4.02 28.35 25.79
CA ARG A 575 4.29 26.98 25.34
C ARG A 575 3.22 26.02 25.83
N GLU A 576 2.70 25.19 24.94
CA GLU A 576 1.76 24.12 25.25
C GLU A 576 2.04 22.87 24.42
N TRP A 577 1.42 21.75 24.81
CA TRP A 577 1.51 20.51 24.06
C TRP A 577 0.63 20.56 22.81
N ARG A 578 1.19 20.13 21.68
CA ARG A 578 0.58 20.12 20.35
C ARG A 578 0.79 18.78 19.67
N THR A 579 -0.20 18.33 18.90
CA THR A 579 -0.04 17.23 17.95
C THR A 579 0.18 17.84 16.57
N VAL A 580 1.39 17.69 16.06
CA VAL A 580 1.79 18.15 14.72
C VAL A 580 1.90 16.95 13.77
N VAL A 581 1.67 17.17 12.48
CA VAL A 581 1.92 16.21 11.41
C VAL A 581 2.96 16.81 10.48
N LEU A 582 4.09 16.12 10.33
CA LEU A 582 5.13 16.46 9.37
C LEU A 582 4.96 15.62 8.11
N GLY A 583 5.43 16.14 6.98
CA GLY A 583 5.49 15.40 5.73
C GLY A 583 6.44 16.07 4.75
N GLY A 584 6.57 15.49 3.56
CA GLY A 584 7.35 16.05 2.46
C GLY A 584 6.80 15.62 1.11
N GLN A 585 7.38 16.14 0.04
CA GLN A 585 6.97 15.84 -1.34
C GLN A 585 7.56 14.51 -1.86
N ARG A 586 8.65 14.01 -1.27
CA ARG A 586 9.42 12.86 -1.77
C ARG A 586 9.81 13.09 -3.24
N GLU A 587 9.32 12.27 -4.18
CA GLU A 587 9.63 12.39 -5.62
C GLU A 587 9.01 13.63 -6.28
N GLY A 588 7.99 14.25 -5.67
CA GLY A 588 7.47 15.52 -6.16
C GLY A 588 8.36 16.72 -5.86
N GLY A 589 9.34 16.60 -4.96
CA GLY A 589 10.34 17.64 -4.74
C GLY A 589 10.80 17.88 -3.30
N ARG A 590 11.17 19.15 -3.04
CA ARG A 590 12.23 19.55 -2.10
C ARG A 590 11.72 20.31 -0.88
N THR A 591 10.55 19.94 -0.40
CA THR A 591 9.87 20.62 0.72
C THR A 591 9.53 19.65 1.84
N VAL A 592 9.80 20.05 3.08
CA VAL A 592 9.29 19.41 4.31
C VAL A 592 8.36 20.40 5.00
N PHE A 593 7.21 19.97 5.51
CA PHE A 593 6.24 20.87 6.17
C PHE A 593 5.84 20.35 7.55
N ALA A 594 5.21 21.22 8.36
CA ALA A 594 4.60 20.85 9.64
C ALA A 594 3.22 21.51 9.83
N LEU A 595 2.19 20.69 10.05
CA LEU A 595 0.79 21.09 10.24
C LEU A 595 0.35 20.82 11.69
N ASP A 596 -0.21 21.81 12.39
CA ASP A 596 -0.89 21.60 13.68
C ASP A 596 -2.31 21.04 13.45
N VAL A 597 -2.56 19.87 14.03
CA VAL A 597 -3.85 19.15 13.97
C VAL A 597 -4.39 18.84 15.37
N THR A 598 -4.00 19.62 16.37
CA THR A 598 -4.18 19.31 17.80
C THR A 598 -5.65 19.26 18.24
N GLN A 599 -6.47 20.19 17.77
CA GLN A 599 -7.82 20.44 18.30
C GLN A 599 -8.84 20.68 17.17
N PRO A 600 -9.45 19.63 16.60
CA PRO A 600 -10.47 19.75 15.55
C PRO A 600 -11.80 20.35 16.03
N ASP A 601 -12.28 19.96 17.21
CA ASP A 601 -13.59 20.36 17.73
C ASP A 601 -13.49 21.01 19.11
N GLU A 602 -14.44 21.90 19.42
CA GLU A 602 -14.54 22.58 20.72
C GLU A 602 -14.76 21.55 21.83
N LEU A 603 -14.00 21.66 22.92
CA LEU A 603 -14.17 20.80 24.10
C LEU A 603 -15.14 21.43 25.11
N THR A 604 -16.25 20.76 25.39
CA THR A 604 -17.18 21.21 26.44
C THR A 604 -16.90 20.59 27.81
N ASN A 605 -17.12 21.42 28.84
CA ASN A 605 -17.06 21.01 30.25
C ASN A 605 -18.47 20.60 30.72
N GLY A 606 -18.89 19.38 30.38
CA GLY A 606 -20.20 18.84 30.73
C GLY A 606 -20.41 18.64 32.23
N ILE A 607 -21.09 19.60 32.88
CA ILE A 607 -21.81 19.33 34.14
C ILE A 607 -23.30 19.21 33.82
N GLU A 608 -23.67 18.11 33.16
CA GLU A 608 -25.06 17.65 33.18
C GLU A 608 -25.23 16.55 34.24
N SER A 609 -26.26 16.69 35.08
CA SER A 609 -26.73 15.67 36.03
C SER A 609 -25.75 15.16 37.11
N GLY A 610 -24.73 15.93 37.49
CA GLY A 610 -24.03 15.76 38.78
C GLY A 610 -22.90 14.71 38.80
N TYR A 611 -22.53 14.16 37.65
CA TYR A 611 -21.24 13.52 37.42
C TYR A 611 -20.32 14.50 36.68
N ALA A 612 -19.01 14.47 36.96
CA ALA A 612 -18.05 15.34 36.28
C ALA A 612 -17.60 14.69 34.97
N LEU A 613 -18.12 15.17 33.84
CA LEU A 613 -17.88 14.62 32.50
C LEU A 613 -17.28 15.72 31.58
N GLY A 614 -15.96 15.83 31.54
CA GLY A 614 -15.26 16.86 30.76
C GLY A 614 -14.65 16.38 29.44
N ASN A 615 -14.30 17.34 28.58
CA ASN A 615 -13.49 17.19 27.36
C ASN A 615 -14.10 16.29 26.26
N ILE A 616 -15.42 16.38 26.07
CA ILE A 616 -16.09 15.75 24.92
C ILE A 616 -15.97 16.71 23.71
N PRO A 617 -15.51 16.25 22.53
CA PRO A 617 -15.52 17.06 21.32
C PRO A 617 -16.95 17.42 20.90
N GLN A 618 -17.18 18.65 20.44
CA GLN A 618 -18.45 19.10 19.88
C GLN A 618 -18.25 19.61 18.45
N PRO A 619 -18.34 18.74 17.44
CA PRO A 619 -18.31 19.17 16.05
C PRO A 619 -19.51 20.08 15.71
N LEU A 620 -19.48 20.73 14.55
CA LEU A 620 -20.63 21.54 14.11
C LEU A 620 -21.79 20.63 13.72
N THR A 621 -22.97 20.94 14.26
CA THR A 621 -24.23 20.33 13.83
C THR A 621 -24.74 21.00 12.55
N GLY A 622 -25.12 20.20 11.56
CA GLY A 622 -25.72 20.70 10.32
C GLY A 622 -27.00 21.51 10.57
N THR A 623 -27.24 22.54 9.74
CA THR A 623 -28.35 23.50 9.93
C THR A 623 -29.76 22.90 9.81
N ASP A 624 -29.90 21.65 9.36
CA ASP A 624 -31.16 20.93 9.23
C ASP A 624 -31.52 20.06 10.46
N GLY A 625 -30.53 19.75 11.31
CA GLY A 625 -30.68 18.89 12.49
C GLY A 625 -30.96 17.42 12.18
N THR A 626 -30.64 16.91 10.99
CA THR A 626 -30.95 15.51 10.61
C THR A 626 -29.75 14.55 10.56
N VAL A 627 -28.61 14.90 9.93
CA VAL A 627 -27.35 14.10 9.83
C VAL A 627 -26.19 15.07 9.48
N SER A 628 -24.95 15.06 9.98
CA SER A 628 -24.26 14.42 11.13
C SER A 628 -23.10 15.35 11.56
N ASP A 629 -22.47 15.11 12.72
CA ASP A 629 -21.38 15.88 13.36
C ASP A 629 -20.00 15.77 12.66
N VAL A 630 -19.98 15.75 11.32
CA VAL A 630 -18.75 15.53 10.53
C VAL A 630 -17.85 16.76 10.57
N VAL A 631 -18.38 17.99 10.59
CA VAL A 631 -17.60 19.20 10.34
C VAL A 631 -16.85 19.67 11.61
N PRO A 632 -15.51 19.87 11.56
CA PRO A 632 -14.74 20.41 12.69
C PRO A 632 -15.24 21.78 13.14
N SER A 633 -15.33 22.03 14.45
CA SER A 633 -15.83 23.31 14.99
C SER A 633 -14.75 24.34 15.33
N CYS A 634 -13.48 23.94 15.42
CA CYS A 634 -12.37 24.85 15.75
C CYS A 634 -11.76 25.59 14.55
N THR A 635 -12.53 25.79 13.48
CA THR A 635 -12.07 26.41 12.22
C THR A 635 -11.59 27.86 12.37
N ALA A 636 -11.88 28.54 13.48
CA ALA A 636 -11.39 29.88 13.80
C ALA A 636 -10.54 29.95 15.10
N GLY A 637 -10.25 28.81 15.74
CA GLY A 637 -9.60 28.76 17.05
C GLY A 637 -10.45 29.38 18.18
N GLY A 638 -9.81 29.73 19.29
CA GLY A 638 -10.42 30.46 20.40
C GLY A 638 -10.77 29.62 21.64
N SER A 639 -11.81 30.04 22.36
CA SER A 639 -12.25 29.38 23.61
C SER A 639 -12.66 27.94 23.34
N GLY A 640 -12.09 26.97 24.07
CA GLY A 640 -12.34 25.54 23.85
C GLY A 640 -11.58 24.92 22.66
N CYS A 641 -10.95 25.75 21.81
CA CYS A 641 -10.24 25.36 20.60
C CYS A 641 -8.71 25.59 20.63
N GLY A 642 -8.23 26.44 21.53
CA GLY A 642 -6.81 26.83 21.59
C GLY A 642 -6.48 28.04 20.69
N PRO A 643 -5.24 28.55 20.74
CA PRO A 643 -4.86 29.80 20.06
C PRO A 643 -4.69 29.74 18.54
N LEU A 644 -4.69 28.56 17.92
CA LEU A 644 -4.62 28.40 16.46
C LEU A 644 -5.97 27.97 15.88
N ALA A 645 -6.21 28.31 14.61
CA ALA A 645 -7.31 27.74 13.84
C ALA A 645 -7.03 26.29 13.47
N PHE A 646 -8.07 25.48 13.27
CA PHE A 646 -7.91 24.10 12.83
C PHE A 646 -8.22 23.92 11.33
N PRO A 647 -7.36 23.21 10.57
CA PRO A 647 -5.93 22.97 10.84
C PRO A 647 -5.11 24.27 10.73
N SER A 648 -3.84 24.29 11.11
CA SER A 648 -2.93 25.43 10.82
C SER A 648 -1.57 24.96 10.31
N MET A 649 -1.03 25.60 9.27
CA MET A 649 0.37 25.39 8.85
C MET A 649 1.30 26.12 9.82
N LEU A 650 2.28 25.42 10.39
CA LEU A 650 3.30 26.03 11.24
C LEU A 650 4.43 26.61 10.39
N TRP A 651 4.92 25.83 9.42
CA TRP A 651 5.98 26.23 8.50
C TRP A 651 6.13 25.23 7.34
N GLU A 652 6.73 25.73 6.26
CA GLU A 652 7.24 24.95 5.14
C GLU A 652 8.76 25.22 5.04
N PHE A 653 9.54 24.16 5.06
CA PHE A 653 11.00 24.17 5.02
C PHE A 653 11.50 23.79 3.63
N THR A 654 12.34 24.65 3.08
CA THR A 654 13.15 24.41 1.88
C THR A 654 14.56 24.91 2.14
N ASP A 655 15.56 24.31 1.49
CA ASP A 655 16.93 24.85 1.48
C ASP A 655 17.43 24.95 0.04
N LEU A 656 17.44 26.18 -0.49
CA LEU A 656 17.94 26.53 -1.82
C LEU A 656 19.37 27.11 -1.76
N SER A 657 20.06 26.97 -0.63
CA SER A 657 21.46 27.36 -0.51
C SER A 657 22.40 26.29 -1.11
N ASP A 658 23.63 26.74 -1.35
CA ASP A 658 24.76 25.98 -1.87
C ASP A 658 25.93 26.30 -0.91
N GLU A 659 25.99 25.56 0.19
CA GLU A 659 26.98 25.74 1.26
C GLU A 659 28.23 24.83 1.08
N ASP A 660 28.36 24.19 -0.10
CA ASP A 660 29.36 23.17 -0.37
C ASP A 660 30.80 23.75 -0.57
N PRO A 661 31.84 23.24 0.11
CA PRO A 661 33.10 23.98 0.32
C PRO A 661 34.11 24.04 -0.85
N ASN A 662 33.67 23.92 -2.11
CA ASN A 662 34.54 23.65 -3.28
C ASN A 662 35.02 24.87 -4.12
N SER A 663 35.37 25.99 -3.48
CA SER A 663 36.27 27.08 -3.97
C SER A 663 35.95 27.87 -5.26
N THR A 664 34.99 27.45 -6.06
CA THR A 664 34.06 28.32 -6.81
C THR A 664 32.81 28.54 -5.91
N PRO A 665 31.74 29.24 -6.34
CA PRO A 665 30.41 28.80 -5.93
C PRO A 665 30.33 27.28 -6.15
N GLY A 666 29.53 26.56 -5.37
CA GLY A 666 29.41 25.12 -5.53
C GLY A 666 28.84 24.75 -6.89
N ASP A 667 28.50 23.49 -7.06
CA ASP A 667 28.24 22.92 -8.37
C ASP A 667 27.01 23.50 -9.10
N GLY A 668 26.22 24.30 -8.39
CA GLY A 668 25.13 25.14 -8.91
C GLY A 668 23.74 24.68 -8.47
N PHE A 669 23.68 23.68 -7.60
CA PHE A 669 22.46 23.02 -7.15
C PHE A 669 22.16 23.33 -5.68
N ALA A 670 20.95 23.00 -5.25
CA ALA A 670 20.51 23.19 -3.87
C ALA A 670 20.98 22.04 -2.95
N ASP A 671 21.37 22.37 -1.72
CA ASP A 671 21.82 21.39 -0.70
C ASP A 671 20.71 20.40 -0.28
N LEU A 672 19.44 20.81 -0.37
CA LEU A 672 18.28 19.94 -0.21
C LEU A 672 17.86 19.35 -1.56
N GLY A 673 17.68 18.05 -1.58
CA GLY A 673 17.11 17.28 -2.67
C GLY A 673 15.64 16.92 -2.43
N ASP A 674 15.16 16.03 -3.28
CA ASP A 674 13.84 15.45 -3.27
C ASP A 674 13.66 14.65 -1.96
N THR A 675 12.58 14.92 -1.22
CA THR A 675 12.48 14.71 0.23
C THR A 675 12.16 13.26 0.63
N TRP A 676 12.98 12.32 0.16
CA TRP A 676 12.85 10.88 0.40
C TRP A 676 13.10 10.45 1.86
N SER A 677 13.86 11.24 2.62
CA SER A 677 14.15 10.94 4.04
C SER A 677 12.95 11.33 4.91
N ILE A 678 12.29 10.32 5.47
CA ILE A 678 11.12 10.51 6.35
C ILE A 678 11.57 11.22 7.63
N PRO A 679 10.97 12.37 8.01
CA PRO A 679 11.34 13.09 9.22
C PRO A 679 11.12 12.28 10.50
N ASN A 680 12.07 12.38 11.43
CA ASN A 680 11.97 11.85 12.79
C ASN A 680 11.86 13.02 13.78
N VAL A 681 10.99 12.93 14.78
CA VAL A 681 10.76 13.99 15.77
C VAL A 681 11.28 13.57 17.13
N GLY A 682 12.05 14.45 17.77
CA GLY A 682 12.45 14.24 19.16
C GLY A 682 12.98 15.48 19.86
N LEU A 683 13.43 15.27 21.10
CA LEU A 683 13.84 16.32 22.01
C LEU A 683 15.36 16.36 22.15
N ILE A 684 15.93 17.55 22.07
CA ILE A 684 17.37 17.81 22.25
C ILE A 684 17.61 18.92 23.28
N LYS A 685 18.84 18.98 23.80
CA LYS A 685 19.32 20.08 24.65
C LYS A 685 20.34 20.90 23.88
N VAL A 686 20.20 22.22 23.89
CA VAL A 686 21.17 23.17 23.32
C VAL A 686 21.48 24.26 24.35
N GLU A 687 22.55 25.04 24.17
CA GLU A 687 22.85 26.22 24.98
C GLU A 687 22.56 27.48 24.16
N GLU A 688 21.57 28.27 24.59
CA GLU A 688 21.17 29.54 23.99
C GLU A 688 21.45 30.67 25.01
N ALA A 689 22.21 31.70 24.63
CA ALA A 689 22.56 32.85 25.47
C ALA A 689 23.09 32.50 26.89
N GLY A 690 23.82 31.38 27.03
CA GLY A 690 24.38 30.90 28.29
C GLY A 690 23.42 30.13 29.20
N ALA A 691 22.29 29.64 28.66
CA ALA A 691 21.33 28.79 29.35
C ALA A 691 21.03 27.54 28.52
N VAL A 692 20.96 26.37 29.17
CA VAL A 692 20.53 25.13 28.51
C VAL A 692 19.02 25.19 28.30
N THR A 693 18.58 25.05 27.05
CA THR A 693 17.19 25.05 26.62
C THR A 693 16.82 23.73 25.95
N ASP A 694 15.56 23.33 26.09
CA ASP A 694 15.02 22.14 25.45
C ASP A 694 14.40 22.52 24.10
N LYS A 695 14.76 21.82 23.02
CA LYS A 695 14.24 22.06 21.66
C LYS A 695 13.61 20.79 21.09
N TRP A 696 12.43 20.94 20.50
CA TRP A 696 11.80 19.90 19.69
C TRP A 696 12.25 20.07 18.25
N VAL A 697 12.84 19.02 17.67
CA VAL A 697 13.42 19.08 16.33
C VAL A 697 12.87 18.00 15.41
N ALA A 698 12.68 18.37 14.15
CA ALA A 698 12.48 17.47 13.03
C ALA A 698 13.84 17.15 12.43
N ILE A 699 14.20 15.87 12.36
CA ILE A 699 15.50 15.37 11.92
C ILE A 699 15.29 14.56 10.64
N PHE A 700 16.01 14.91 9.58
CA PHE A 700 15.91 14.24 8.28
C PHE A 700 17.22 14.35 7.50
N GLY A 701 17.44 13.41 6.58
CA GLY A 701 18.44 13.52 5.55
C GLY A 701 18.00 14.48 4.44
N GLY A 702 18.96 15.03 3.70
CA GLY A 702 18.72 15.95 2.60
C GLY A 702 18.04 15.32 1.37
N GLY A 703 17.68 14.05 1.40
CA GLY A 703 17.00 13.40 0.29
C GLY A 703 17.96 13.00 -0.84
N ILE A 704 17.48 13.05 -2.08
CA ILE A 704 18.23 12.67 -3.29
C ILE A 704 17.94 13.62 -4.46
N ASP A 705 18.66 13.44 -5.57
CA ASP A 705 18.35 14.07 -6.86
C ASP A 705 18.44 12.97 -7.92
N PRO A 706 17.30 12.38 -8.35
CA PRO A 706 17.28 11.23 -9.25
C PRO A 706 18.03 11.47 -10.55
N GLU A 707 17.94 12.67 -11.12
CA GLU A 707 18.65 13.05 -12.36
C GLU A 707 20.18 13.02 -12.20
N HIS A 708 20.69 13.19 -10.97
CA HIS A 708 22.12 13.34 -10.69
C HIS A 708 22.75 12.17 -9.92
N LEU A 709 21.96 11.25 -9.33
CA LEU A 709 22.41 10.11 -8.50
C LEU A 709 23.64 9.36 -9.07
N ASN A 710 23.63 9.05 -10.36
CA ASN A 710 24.61 8.17 -11.01
C ASN A 710 25.52 8.88 -12.03
N THR A 711 25.53 10.23 -12.07
CA THR A 711 26.36 10.94 -13.05
C THR A 711 27.81 11.06 -12.60
N THR A 712 28.76 10.84 -13.53
CA THR A 712 30.20 11.10 -13.28
C THR A 712 30.54 12.60 -13.21
N ALA A 713 29.54 13.47 -13.41
CA ALA A 713 29.67 14.92 -13.29
C ALA A 713 29.31 15.41 -11.88
N HIS A 714 28.25 14.87 -11.25
CA HIS A 714 27.70 15.34 -9.97
C HIS A 714 27.29 14.18 -9.03
N PRO A 715 28.21 13.27 -8.64
CA PRO A 715 27.85 12.09 -7.86
C PRO A 715 27.42 12.46 -6.43
N GLY A 716 26.11 12.45 -6.17
CA GLY A 716 25.55 12.67 -4.82
C GLY A 716 25.90 14.04 -4.21
N LEU A 717 25.96 15.09 -5.03
CA LEU A 717 26.25 16.45 -4.56
C LEU A 717 25.02 17.16 -3.97
N VAL A 718 23.81 16.78 -4.40
CA VAL A 718 22.53 17.21 -3.81
C VAL A 718 22.06 16.24 -2.73
N GLY A 719 21.45 16.76 -1.67
CA GLY A 719 20.82 15.96 -0.62
C GLY A 719 21.78 15.25 0.34
N ASN A 720 23.07 15.57 0.27
CA ASN A 720 24.16 14.99 1.07
C ASN A 720 24.33 15.63 2.45
N TYR A 721 23.24 16.13 3.04
CA TYR A 721 23.21 16.80 4.34
C TYR A 721 22.32 16.05 5.34
N ILE A 722 22.63 16.19 6.63
CA ILE A 722 21.73 15.85 7.74
C ILE A 722 21.23 17.17 8.33
N TYR A 723 19.90 17.31 8.40
CA TYR A 723 19.22 18.49 8.93
C TYR A 723 18.60 18.19 10.30
N MET A 724 18.62 19.20 11.18
CA MET A 724 17.65 19.31 12.29
C MET A 724 17.00 20.68 12.20
N VAL A 725 15.67 20.71 12.13
CA VAL A 725 14.84 21.92 12.04
C VAL A 725 14.05 22.07 13.34
N ASP A 726 14.05 23.26 13.93
CA ASP A 726 13.26 23.56 15.13
C ASP A 726 11.77 23.57 14.80
N ILE A 727 10.99 22.66 15.40
CA ILE A 727 9.56 22.47 15.10
C ILE A 727 8.74 23.70 15.47
N GLU A 728 9.22 24.53 16.40
CA GLU A 728 8.54 25.77 16.78
C GLU A 728 8.66 26.88 15.71
N THR A 729 9.72 26.87 14.90
CA THR A 729 10.06 28.04 14.04
C THR A 729 10.32 27.71 12.57
N GLY A 730 10.43 26.43 12.21
CA GLY A 730 10.78 25.99 10.86
C GLY A 730 12.23 26.31 10.44
N LYS A 731 13.07 26.79 11.37
CA LYS A 731 14.45 27.20 11.08
C LYS A 731 15.43 26.06 11.28
N THR A 732 16.41 25.96 10.38
CA THR A 732 17.56 25.05 10.53
C THR A 732 18.32 25.37 11.79
N LEU A 733 18.39 24.42 12.73
CA LEU A 733 19.20 24.51 13.95
C LEU A 733 20.53 23.76 13.79
N TYR A 734 20.54 22.69 13.00
CA TYR A 734 21.73 21.91 12.66
C TYR A 734 21.69 21.52 11.18
N LYS A 735 22.84 21.64 10.53
CA LYS A 735 23.09 21.18 9.15
C LYS A 735 24.52 20.64 9.10
N ARG A 736 24.70 19.40 8.67
CA ARG A 736 26.03 18.80 8.47
C ARG A 736 26.10 17.97 7.20
N ARG A 737 27.13 18.22 6.41
CA ARG A 737 27.43 17.49 5.19
C ARG A 737 27.95 16.09 5.52
N VAL A 738 27.57 15.12 4.71
CA VAL A 738 28.09 13.75 4.69
C VAL A 738 28.56 13.40 3.27
N ASP A 739 28.96 12.14 3.05
CA ASP A 739 29.31 11.61 1.74
C ASP A 739 28.16 10.74 1.20
N GLY A 740 27.74 11.01 -0.04
CA GLY A 740 26.52 10.48 -0.64
C GLY A 740 25.24 11.18 -0.18
N ALA A 741 24.19 11.06 -1.00
CA ALA A 741 22.87 11.61 -0.73
C ALA A 741 22.17 10.83 0.41
N VAL A 742 21.35 11.51 1.22
CA VAL A 742 20.78 10.97 2.45
C VAL A 742 19.29 10.66 2.27
N ALA A 743 19.00 9.61 1.49
CA ALA A 743 17.65 9.08 1.28
C ALA A 743 17.08 8.38 2.52
N SER A 744 17.95 7.77 3.33
CA SER A 744 17.56 6.99 4.51
C SER A 744 16.92 7.88 5.57
N ALA A 745 15.83 7.42 6.18
CA ALA A 745 15.26 8.07 7.35
C ALA A 745 16.19 7.90 8.57
N PRO A 746 16.41 8.94 9.40
CA PRO A 746 17.29 8.83 10.56
C PRO A 746 16.66 7.99 11.68
N ALA A 747 17.46 7.06 12.22
CA ALA A 747 17.11 6.30 13.39
C ALA A 747 17.69 6.97 14.65
N VAL A 748 16.82 7.58 15.45
CA VAL A 748 17.18 8.27 16.70
C VAL A 748 17.16 7.29 17.88
N VAL A 749 18.04 7.52 18.86
CA VAL A 749 18.20 6.66 20.03
C VAL A 749 18.38 7.50 21.29
N ASP A 750 17.48 7.31 22.25
CA ASP A 750 17.72 7.60 23.67
C ASP A 750 18.34 6.34 24.30
N ARG A 751 19.55 6.48 24.85
CA ARG A 751 20.30 5.38 25.47
C ARG A 751 20.11 5.36 26.99
N ASN A 752 19.90 6.52 27.59
CA ASN A 752 19.96 6.71 29.03
C ASN A 752 18.56 6.78 29.70
N SER A 753 17.50 6.84 28.88
CA SER A 753 16.10 6.97 29.25
C SER A 753 15.74 8.30 29.93
N ASP A 754 16.37 9.40 29.52
CA ASP A 754 16.01 10.77 29.93
C ASP A 754 15.14 11.53 28.92
N LEU A 755 14.73 10.89 27.83
CA LEU A 755 13.88 11.38 26.73
C LEU A 755 14.59 12.27 25.70
N TYR A 756 15.89 12.48 25.83
CA TYR A 756 16.67 13.26 24.87
C TYR A 756 17.41 12.33 23.91
N ILE A 757 17.61 12.79 22.68
CA ILE A 757 18.34 12.02 21.68
C ILE A 757 19.83 11.99 22.06
N ASP A 758 20.34 10.78 22.35
CA ASP A 758 21.75 10.51 22.63
C ASP A 758 22.54 10.16 21.35
N THR A 759 21.89 9.60 20.33
CA THR A 759 22.56 9.15 19.09
C THR A 759 21.59 9.13 17.90
N ILE A 760 22.10 9.46 16.71
CA ILE A 760 21.40 9.34 15.44
C ILE A 760 22.22 8.42 14.51
N TYR A 761 21.55 7.49 13.84
CA TYR A 761 22.13 6.69 12.74
C TYR A 761 21.42 7.00 11.42
N VAL A 762 22.18 7.11 10.33
CA VAL A 762 21.61 7.36 9.00
C VAL A 762 22.44 6.73 7.88
N GLY A 763 21.77 6.10 6.91
CA GLY A 763 22.38 5.54 5.71
C GLY A 763 22.49 6.55 4.57
N THR A 764 23.46 6.35 3.68
CA THR A 764 23.67 7.19 2.48
C THR A 764 23.71 6.35 1.21
N THR A 765 23.49 6.98 0.06
CA THR A 765 23.64 6.34 -1.26
C THR A 765 25.09 5.92 -1.55
N ALA A 766 26.09 6.55 -0.92
CA ALA A 766 27.50 6.13 -0.95
C ALA A 766 27.82 4.91 -0.06
N GLY A 767 26.81 4.27 0.54
CA GLY A 767 26.97 3.05 1.33
C GLY A 767 27.59 3.24 2.72
N SER A 768 27.72 4.49 3.17
CA SER A 768 28.16 4.81 4.53
C SER A 768 26.96 4.85 5.48
N MET A 769 27.05 4.10 6.58
CA MET A 769 26.21 4.27 7.76
C MET A 769 26.91 5.26 8.70
N TYR A 770 26.36 6.48 8.77
CA TYR A 770 26.83 7.53 9.66
C TYR A 770 26.24 7.39 11.06
N LYS A 771 26.99 7.87 12.04
CA LYS A 771 26.58 8.08 13.43
C LYS A 771 26.83 9.53 13.82
N VAL A 772 25.85 10.15 14.49
CA VAL A 772 26.01 11.39 15.24
C VAL A 772 25.91 11.05 16.72
N ASP A 773 26.96 11.32 17.50
CA ASP A 773 26.96 11.13 18.96
C ASP A 773 26.56 12.44 19.65
N MET A 774 25.43 12.40 20.36
CA MET A 774 24.83 13.56 21.02
C MET A 774 24.94 13.53 22.54
N SER A 775 25.49 12.44 23.11
CA SER A 775 25.58 12.18 24.56
C SER A 775 26.56 13.09 25.34
N GLY A 776 27.13 14.10 24.67
CA GLY A 776 28.05 15.08 25.25
C GLY A 776 27.36 16.23 26.01
N SER A 777 28.10 17.31 26.24
CA SER A 777 27.49 18.57 26.69
C SER A 777 26.66 19.19 25.56
N PRO A 778 25.51 19.86 25.86
CA PRO A 778 24.76 20.63 24.88
C PRO A 778 25.66 21.60 24.10
N PRO A 779 25.54 21.68 22.77
CA PRO A 779 26.27 22.66 21.97
C PRO A 779 25.67 24.06 22.11
N GLU A 780 26.52 25.08 22.00
CA GLU A 780 26.11 26.48 21.88
C GLU A 780 25.47 26.74 20.51
N VAL A 781 24.33 27.40 20.49
CA VAL A 781 23.70 27.95 19.28
C VAL A 781 24.31 29.33 19.02
N ASP A 782 24.82 29.58 17.82
CA ASP A 782 25.41 30.89 17.50
C ASP A 782 24.33 31.98 17.43
N ASP A 783 24.54 33.07 18.19
CA ASP A 783 23.62 34.22 18.29
C ASP A 783 23.37 34.94 16.94
N VAL A 784 24.19 34.72 15.90
CA VAL A 784 24.11 35.40 14.60
C VAL A 784 23.45 34.53 13.55
N SER A 785 23.83 33.25 13.44
CA SER A 785 23.24 32.31 12.46
C SER A 785 21.99 31.61 12.97
N GLY A 786 21.82 31.49 14.30
CA GLY A 786 20.80 30.65 14.93
C GLY A 786 21.06 29.16 14.76
N ARG A 787 22.27 28.76 14.36
CA ARG A 787 22.67 27.37 14.09
C ARG A 787 23.77 26.90 15.03
N ILE A 788 23.87 25.58 15.17
CA ILE A 788 25.00 24.89 15.79
C ILE A 788 26.12 24.80 14.74
N GLU A 789 27.06 25.74 14.79
CA GLU A 789 28.11 25.90 13.77
C GLU A 789 29.12 24.75 13.70
N ALA A 790 29.56 24.42 12.47
CA ALA A 790 30.53 23.35 12.24
C ALA A 790 31.93 23.72 12.76
N GLY A 791 32.58 22.80 13.47
CA GLY A 791 33.95 22.99 13.98
C GLY A 791 34.12 24.06 15.06
N ALA A 792 33.04 24.64 15.61
CA ALA A 792 33.13 25.53 16.76
C ALA A 792 33.61 24.79 18.03
N THR A 793 33.27 23.49 18.16
CA THR A 793 33.56 22.66 19.34
C THR A 793 33.78 21.16 19.05
N ASP A 794 33.76 20.72 17.78
CA ASP A 794 33.68 19.30 17.35
C ASP A 794 32.49 18.50 17.96
N VAL A 795 31.46 19.20 18.48
CA VAL A 795 30.27 18.58 19.08
C VAL A 795 29.26 18.22 17.99
N TRP A 796 28.73 16.99 18.07
CA TRP A 796 27.72 16.42 17.16
C TRP A 796 28.18 16.31 15.69
N GLU A 797 29.48 16.25 15.40
CA GLU A 797 29.96 16.02 14.04
C GLU A 797 29.71 14.56 13.60
N PRO A 798 29.14 14.31 12.39
CA PRO A 798 28.84 12.97 11.91
C PRO A 798 30.12 12.20 11.53
N TYR A 799 30.17 10.90 11.80
CA TYR A 799 31.26 10.02 11.39
C TYR A 799 30.78 8.66 10.91
N VAL A 800 31.53 8.03 10.01
CA VAL A 800 31.18 6.72 9.44
C VAL A 800 31.40 5.62 10.48
N LEU A 801 30.31 4.98 10.91
CA LEU A 801 30.33 3.78 11.74
C LEU A 801 30.65 2.54 10.90
N PHE A 802 29.99 2.37 9.75
CA PHE A 802 30.10 1.19 8.89
C PHE A 802 30.08 1.58 7.41
N GLN A 803 30.84 0.86 6.58
CA GLN A 803 30.90 1.03 5.13
C GLN A 803 30.58 -0.31 4.44
N THR A 804 29.51 -0.32 3.62
CA THR A 804 28.99 -1.50 2.90
C THR A 804 29.85 -1.93 1.71
N GLY A 805 30.81 -1.08 1.33
CA GLY A 805 31.60 -1.20 0.10
C GLY A 805 30.83 -0.64 -1.07
N ASP A 806 30.40 0.62 -0.96
CA ASP A 806 29.74 1.41 -2.01
C ASP A 806 28.38 0.82 -2.48
N ARG A 807 27.64 0.16 -1.57
CA ARG A 807 26.25 -0.29 -1.81
C ARG A 807 25.28 0.67 -1.13
N PRO A 808 24.32 1.29 -1.85
CA PRO A 808 23.44 2.30 -1.28
C PRO A 808 22.56 1.77 -0.16
N ILE A 809 22.25 2.65 0.80
CA ILE A 809 21.37 2.39 1.95
C ILE A 809 20.19 3.37 1.89
N PHE A 810 19.04 2.91 1.36
CA PHE A 810 17.83 3.72 1.22
C PHE A 810 16.85 3.63 2.41
N PHE A 811 16.90 2.54 3.19
CA PHE A 811 15.99 2.32 4.32
C PHE A 811 16.64 2.70 5.66
N PRO A 812 15.87 3.12 6.68
CA PRO A 812 16.37 3.31 8.04
C PRO A 812 16.92 2.01 8.63
N PRO A 813 17.99 2.06 9.44
CA PRO A 813 18.42 0.90 10.23
C PRO A 813 17.46 0.65 11.39
N ALA A 814 17.08 -0.61 11.61
CA ALA A 814 16.39 -1.01 12.83
C ALA A 814 17.39 -1.08 14.00
N VAL A 815 17.19 -0.23 15.01
CA VAL A 815 18.03 -0.18 16.21
C VAL A 815 17.56 -1.21 17.25
N LEU A 816 18.51 -1.95 17.82
CA LEU A 816 18.28 -3.11 18.67
C LEU A 816 19.13 -3.05 19.93
N ASN A 817 18.52 -3.22 21.11
CA ASN A 817 19.26 -3.27 22.37
C ASN A 817 19.84 -4.68 22.63
N VAL A 818 21.17 -4.78 22.65
CA VAL A 818 21.91 -6.01 22.98
C VAL A 818 22.13 -6.06 24.49
N ALA A 819 21.05 -6.32 25.23
CA ALA A 819 20.95 -6.15 26.68
C ALA A 819 22.07 -6.82 27.51
N LYS A 820 22.58 -7.99 27.09
CA LYS A 820 23.68 -8.70 27.78
C LYS A 820 25.02 -7.95 27.74
N ARG A 821 25.25 -7.10 26.72
CA ARG A 821 26.41 -6.21 26.59
C ARG A 821 26.10 -4.77 27.01
N GLY A 822 24.82 -4.38 27.00
CA GLY A 822 24.40 -3.00 27.22
C GLY A 822 24.73 -2.07 26.04
N VAL A 823 24.85 -2.65 24.84
CA VAL A 823 25.21 -1.96 23.57
C VAL A 823 24.05 -2.00 22.59
N VAL A 824 24.15 -1.27 21.48
CA VAL A 824 23.14 -1.32 20.40
C VAL A 824 23.65 -2.08 19.19
N ALA A 825 22.72 -2.65 18.42
CA ALA A 825 22.96 -3.20 17.11
C ALA A 825 22.03 -2.56 16.07
N LEU A 826 22.47 -2.51 14.82
CA LEU A 826 21.76 -1.94 13.68
C LEU A 826 21.50 -3.04 12.66
N ALA A 827 20.24 -3.33 12.35
CA ALA A 827 19.86 -4.25 11.30
C ALA A 827 19.40 -3.46 10.06
N PHE A 828 20.07 -3.65 8.92
CA PHE A 828 19.81 -2.93 7.67
C PHE A 828 20.36 -3.70 6.46
N GLY A 829 19.76 -3.49 5.31
CA GLY A 829 20.22 -4.03 4.03
C GLY A 829 20.50 -2.93 3.01
N THR A 830 20.98 -3.35 1.86
CA THR A 830 21.37 -2.48 0.75
C THR A 830 20.61 -2.81 -0.52
N GLY A 831 20.57 -1.83 -1.41
CA GLY A 831 19.97 -1.96 -2.74
C GLY A 831 19.50 -0.60 -3.21
N ASP A 832 19.38 -0.43 -4.51
CA ASP A 832 18.75 0.76 -5.05
C ASP A 832 17.23 0.67 -4.86
N ARG A 833 16.62 1.74 -4.35
CA ARG A 833 15.17 1.85 -4.17
C ARG A 833 14.54 2.73 -5.25
N GLU A 834 15.33 3.59 -5.89
CA GLU A 834 14.86 4.44 -6.98
C GLU A 834 14.67 3.57 -8.23
N ASP A 835 15.70 2.83 -8.62
CA ASP A 835 15.58 1.80 -9.65
C ASP A 835 15.36 0.39 -9.05
N LEU A 836 14.08 0.06 -8.80
CA LEU A 836 13.65 -1.28 -8.37
C LEU A 836 13.70 -2.34 -9.49
N TRP A 837 13.95 -1.94 -10.74
CA TRP A 837 13.78 -2.78 -11.92
C TRP A 837 15.07 -3.12 -12.64
N SER A 838 16.15 -2.34 -12.47
CA SER A 838 17.47 -2.62 -13.04
C SER A 838 17.92 -4.02 -12.66
N GLU A 839 18.08 -4.86 -13.69
CA GLU A 839 18.67 -6.19 -13.58
C GLU A 839 20.19 -6.15 -13.53
N GLU A 840 20.82 -5.07 -13.99
CA GLU A 840 22.28 -4.93 -14.06
C GLU A 840 22.88 -4.69 -12.66
N PRO A 841 23.59 -5.66 -12.06
CA PRO A 841 24.16 -5.46 -10.75
C PRO A 841 25.43 -4.63 -10.88
N VAL A 842 25.35 -3.33 -10.55
CA VAL A 842 26.57 -2.56 -10.24
C VAL A 842 27.31 -3.24 -9.08
N GLN A 843 26.56 -3.75 -8.08
CA GLN A 843 27.04 -4.68 -7.04
C GLN A 843 25.90 -5.55 -6.47
N THR A 844 26.16 -6.84 -6.18
CA THR A 844 25.22 -7.73 -5.45
C THR A 844 24.87 -7.18 -4.07
N GLY A 845 23.57 -7.16 -3.71
CA GLY A 845 23.04 -6.67 -2.44
C GLY A 845 23.44 -7.51 -1.22
N ARG A 846 23.32 -6.91 -0.02
CA ARG A 846 23.67 -7.54 1.27
C ARG A 846 22.72 -7.10 2.37
N PHE A 847 22.56 -7.95 3.38
CA PHE A 847 21.89 -7.62 4.64
C PHE A 847 22.88 -7.73 5.80
N PHE A 848 22.81 -6.79 6.73
CA PHE A 848 23.76 -6.59 7.82
C PHE A 848 23.04 -6.50 9.17
N VAL A 849 23.68 -7.06 10.20
CA VAL A 849 23.43 -6.72 11.61
C VAL A 849 24.76 -6.32 12.22
N VAL A 850 24.93 -5.04 12.56
CA VAL A 850 26.18 -4.43 13.02
C VAL A 850 26.06 -4.00 14.48
N VAL A 851 26.98 -4.41 15.34
CA VAL A 851 27.04 -3.97 16.75
C VAL A 851 27.87 -2.68 16.87
N ASP A 852 27.26 -1.61 17.37
CA ASP A 852 28.00 -0.43 17.85
C ASP A 852 28.30 -0.58 19.34
N ASP A 853 29.57 -0.82 19.67
CA ASP A 853 30.07 -0.87 21.05
C ASP A 853 30.34 0.54 21.62
N PHE A 854 29.47 1.49 21.25
CA PHE A 854 29.60 2.93 21.43
C PHE A 854 30.95 3.49 20.97
N TYR A 855 31.34 3.14 19.74
CA TYR A 855 32.51 3.76 19.12
C TYR A 855 32.28 5.27 18.97
N SER A 856 33.28 6.06 19.34
CA SER A 856 33.35 7.51 19.15
C SER A 856 34.15 7.88 17.89
N ALA A 857 34.00 9.13 17.44
CA ALA A 857 34.77 9.70 16.35
C ALA A 857 36.29 9.49 16.57
N GLY A 858 37.00 9.10 15.51
CA GLY A 858 38.45 8.84 15.57
C GLY A 858 38.86 7.50 16.21
N SER A 859 37.91 6.64 16.60
CA SER A 859 38.20 5.25 17.01
C SER A 859 38.97 4.49 15.92
N THR A 860 40.08 3.84 16.29
CA THR A 860 40.95 3.11 15.34
C THR A 860 40.31 1.87 14.72
N SER A 861 39.14 1.45 15.23
CA SER A 861 38.35 0.33 14.68
C SER A 861 37.34 0.78 13.61
N LEU A 862 37.19 2.09 13.38
CA LEU A 862 36.27 2.65 12.41
C LEU A 862 36.96 3.04 11.08
N PRO A 863 36.24 3.00 9.94
CA PRO A 863 34.89 2.45 9.80
C PRO A 863 34.91 0.91 9.89
N LEU A 864 33.86 0.35 10.49
CA LEU A 864 33.61 -1.09 10.41
C LEU A 864 33.30 -1.48 8.96
N THR A 865 33.62 -2.73 8.60
CA THR A 865 33.39 -3.27 7.26
C THR A 865 32.93 -4.73 7.35
N THR A 866 32.61 -5.37 6.21
CA THR A 866 32.32 -6.81 6.14
C THR A 866 33.39 -7.70 6.77
N GLY A 867 34.66 -7.28 6.78
CA GLY A 867 35.75 -7.99 7.46
C GLY A 867 35.74 -7.89 8.99
N SER A 868 34.88 -7.03 9.56
CA SER A 868 34.64 -6.90 11.01
C SER A 868 33.49 -7.78 11.51
N LEU A 869 32.76 -8.43 10.60
CA LEU A 869 31.52 -9.17 10.84
C LEU A 869 31.68 -10.64 10.45
N ALA A 870 30.83 -11.52 11.00
CA ALA A 870 30.72 -12.90 10.51
C ALA A 870 29.89 -12.97 9.21
N LYS A 871 30.41 -13.58 8.14
CA LYS A 871 29.58 -13.93 6.97
C LYS A 871 28.71 -15.15 7.32
N LEU A 872 27.42 -15.06 7.03
CA LEU A 872 26.47 -16.17 7.04
C LEU A 872 26.21 -16.68 5.61
N ASP A 873 25.74 -17.91 5.51
CA ASP A 873 25.33 -18.54 4.26
C ASP A 873 23.97 -19.21 4.44
N PHE A 874 22.91 -18.53 4.02
CA PHE A 874 21.52 -18.98 4.20
C PHE A 874 21.13 -20.14 3.27
N ASP A 875 21.94 -20.40 2.23
CA ASP A 875 21.72 -21.47 1.26
C ASP A 875 22.62 -22.71 1.55
N ASP A 876 23.61 -22.63 2.46
CA ASP A 876 24.36 -23.79 2.98
C ASP A 876 23.61 -24.51 4.14
N PRO A 877 23.05 -25.71 3.92
CA PRO A 877 22.38 -26.48 4.98
C PRO A 877 23.35 -27.06 6.04
N GLY A 878 24.67 -26.96 5.81
CA GLY A 878 25.71 -27.37 6.75
C GLY A 878 26.23 -26.24 7.67
N PHE A 879 25.76 -25.00 7.49
CA PHE A 879 26.25 -23.85 8.25
C PHE A 879 25.88 -23.90 9.73
N ASP A 880 26.82 -23.56 10.62
CA ASP A 880 26.60 -23.59 12.08
C ASP A 880 25.98 -22.28 12.58
N TYR A 881 24.69 -22.35 12.92
CA TYR A 881 23.93 -21.25 13.51
C TYR A 881 23.91 -21.24 15.05
N GLY A 882 24.67 -22.12 15.74
CA GLY A 882 24.69 -22.20 17.20
C GLY A 882 25.41 -21.04 17.91
N GLU A 883 26.15 -20.20 17.18
CA GLU A 883 26.92 -19.09 17.74
C GLU A 883 26.12 -17.77 17.81
N ASN A 884 26.05 -17.17 19.00
CA ASN A 884 25.51 -15.83 19.19
C ASN A 884 26.55 -14.76 18.80
N ARG A 885 26.38 -14.22 17.60
CA ARG A 885 27.31 -13.29 16.93
C ARG A 885 27.20 -11.85 17.39
N LEU A 886 26.16 -11.51 18.15
CA LEU A 886 26.07 -10.22 18.86
C LEU A 886 26.88 -10.23 20.17
N GLN A 887 27.23 -11.43 20.68
CA GLN A 887 28.09 -11.60 21.86
C GLN A 887 29.54 -11.91 21.49
N SER A 888 29.80 -12.75 20.49
CA SER A 888 31.15 -13.19 20.11
C SER A 888 31.85 -12.31 19.06
N ALA A 889 31.10 -11.53 18.30
CA ALA A 889 31.60 -10.69 17.22
C ALA A 889 30.99 -9.27 17.27
N ASN A 890 31.28 -8.46 16.25
CA ASN A 890 30.62 -7.17 16.02
C ASN A 890 29.33 -7.32 15.20
N GLY A 891 28.72 -8.51 15.19
CA GLY A 891 27.56 -8.85 14.38
C GLY A 891 27.88 -9.70 13.15
N TRP A 892 26.97 -9.71 12.18
CA TRP A 892 26.96 -10.63 11.05
C TRP A 892 26.41 -9.97 9.76
N TRP A 893 26.66 -10.60 8.62
CA TRP A 893 26.07 -10.22 7.34
C TRP A 893 25.80 -11.43 6.46
N VAL A 894 24.85 -11.29 5.53
CA VAL A 894 24.55 -12.28 4.51
C VAL A 894 24.53 -11.61 3.12
N GLU A 895 24.94 -12.37 2.12
CA GLU A 895 24.87 -11.96 0.72
C GLU A 895 23.45 -12.20 0.21
N LEU A 896 22.84 -11.21 -0.44
CA LEU A 896 21.59 -11.41 -1.17
C LEU A 896 21.91 -12.06 -2.53
N ARG A 897 20.90 -12.54 -3.24
CA ARG A 897 21.08 -13.10 -4.58
C ARG A 897 21.41 -12.02 -5.59
N ASP A 898 21.84 -12.41 -6.78
CA ASP A 898 22.12 -11.45 -7.85
C ASP A 898 20.85 -10.65 -8.18
N SER A 899 21.05 -9.33 -8.28
CA SER A 899 20.02 -8.30 -8.46
C SER A 899 18.95 -8.22 -7.36
N GLU A 900 19.13 -8.93 -6.24
CA GLU A 900 18.25 -8.85 -5.07
C GLU A 900 18.61 -7.69 -4.12
N ARG A 901 17.59 -6.94 -3.70
CA ARG A 901 17.67 -5.69 -2.92
C ARG A 901 16.62 -5.66 -1.80
N GLN A 902 16.90 -4.97 -0.70
CA GLN A 902 15.89 -4.71 0.34
C GLN A 902 14.84 -3.71 -0.18
N ILE A 903 13.55 -3.96 0.07
CA ILE A 903 12.43 -3.12 -0.42
C ILE A 903 11.52 -2.53 0.65
N ALA A 904 11.73 -2.85 1.93
CA ALA A 904 10.98 -2.22 3.01
C ALA A 904 11.80 -2.09 4.29
N ASN A 905 11.23 -1.39 5.28
CA ASN A 905 11.82 -1.24 6.61
C ASN A 905 12.05 -2.60 7.29
N VAL A 906 13.21 -2.74 7.94
CA VAL A 906 13.51 -3.90 8.79
C VAL A 906 12.65 -3.81 10.05
N PHE A 907 11.97 -4.90 10.40
CA PHE A 907 11.29 -5.03 11.68
C PHE A 907 12.09 -5.96 12.58
N SER A 908 12.16 -5.66 13.87
CA SER A 908 12.82 -6.54 14.84
C SER A 908 12.22 -6.37 16.21
N LEU A 909 11.85 -7.49 16.85
CA LEU A 909 11.17 -7.51 18.14
C LEU A 909 11.54 -8.80 18.88
N SER A 910 11.75 -8.72 20.19
CA SER A 910 11.97 -9.89 21.07
C SER A 910 13.03 -10.90 20.60
N GLY A 911 14.08 -10.46 19.90
CA GLY A 911 15.18 -11.31 19.44
C GLY A 911 15.00 -11.96 18.06
N ILE A 912 13.92 -11.63 17.33
CA ILE A 912 13.79 -11.94 15.90
C ILE A 912 13.94 -10.68 15.03
N THR A 913 14.40 -10.90 13.81
CA THR A 913 14.52 -9.90 12.75
C THR A 913 13.76 -10.39 11.52
N VAL A 914 12.90 -9.52 11.00
CA VAL A 914 12.10 -9.72 9.79
C VAL A 914 12.50 -8.64 8.78
N PHE A 915 12.86 -9.06 7.57
CA PHE A 915 13.17 -8.15 6.47
C PHE A 915 12.65 -8.71 5.15
N SER A 916 12.28 -7.82 4.23
CA SER A 916 11.84 -8.19 2.89
C SER A 916 12.82 -7.72 1.82
N THR A 917 13.05 -8.60 0.85
CA THR A 917 13.81 -8.30 -0.36
C THR A 917 12.94 -8.47 -1.59
N TYR A 918 13.40 -7.92 -2.71
CA TYR A 918 12.86 -8.11 -4.04
C TYR A 918 14.01 -8.42 -4.99
N LYS A 919 13.77 -9.32 -5.92
CA LYS A 919 14.62 -9.57 -7.08
C LYS A 919 13.77 -9.34 -8.34
N PRO A 920 14.14 -8.41 -9.24
CA PRO A 920 13.46 -8.29 -10.53
C PRO A 920 13.70 -9.55 -11.36
N GLU A 921 12.75 -9.87 -12.23
CA GLU A 921 12.90 -10.89 -13.25
C GLU A 921 12.26 -10.39 -14.56
N GLU A 922 13.09 -10.18 -15.58
CA GLU A 922 12.63 -10.00 -16.95
C GLU A 922 11.83 -11.22 -17.36
N ALA A 923 10.56 -10.99 -17.70
CA ALA A 923 9.84 -11.85 -18.62
C ALA A 923 10.54 -11.77 -19.99
N SER A 924 11.59 -12.58 -20.17
CA SER A 924 12.52 -12.47 -21.29
C SER A 924 11.78 -12.48 -22.62
N THR A 925 11.96 -11.44 -23.43
CA THR A 925 11.37 -11.39 -24.77
C THR A 925 12.44 -11.53 -25.85
N GLY A 926 12.17 -12.37 -26.85
CA GLY A 926 13.04 -12.52 -28.00
C GLY A 926 13.27 -11.18 -28.71
N THR A 927 14.53 -10.88 -29.05
CA THR A 927 14.91 -9.62 -29.67
C THR A 927 14.19 -9.37 -30.99
N THR A 928 13.32 -8.37 -31.05
CA THR A 928 12.84 -7.79 -32.32
C THR A 928 13.13 -6.29 -32.38
N THR A 929 13.27 -5.75 -33.59
CA THR A 929 13.91 -4.45 -33.85
C THR A 929 13.00 -3.23 -33.67
N THR A 930 11.96 -3.34 -32.83
CA THR A 930 10.87 -2.35 -32.69
C THR A 930 10.50 -1.96 -31.26
N GLY A 931 11.37 -2.21 -30.27
CA GLY A 931 11.42 -1.45 -29.02
C GLY A 931 10.36 -1.71 -27.94
N ASP A 932 9.13 -2.08 -28.30
CA ASP A 932 8.01 -2.22 -27.36
C ASP A 932 7.68 -3.69 -27.08
N ASN A 933 8.30 -4.26 -26.05
CA ASN A 933 8.01 -5.59 -25.51
C ASN A 933 7.56 -5.50 -24.04
N PHE A 934 6.40 -4.90 -23.79
CA PHE A 934 5.78 -4.92 -22.45
C PHE A 934 5.11 -6.28 -22.17
N CYS A 935 5.93 -7.26 -21.80
CA CYS A 935 5.54 -8.14 -20.72
C CYS A 935 5.69 -7.34 -19.40
N ARG A 936 4.84 -7.58 -18.38
CA ARG A 936 5.04 -6.91 -17.08
C ARG A 936 6.45 -7.23 -16.60
N GLN A 937 7.20 -6.22 -16.14
CA GLN A 937 8.36 -6.50 -15.29
C GLN A 937 7.80 -7.23 -14.05
N GLN A 938 8.26 -8.45 -13.84
CA GLN A 938 7.88 -9.27 -12.69
C GLN A 938 9.10 -9.40 -11.78
N GLY A 939 8.94 -10.17 -10.70
CA GLY A 939 10.00 -10.44 -9.76
C GLY A 939 9.47 -11.14 -8.52
N GLU A 940 10.39 -11.68 -7.73
CA GLU A 940 10.07 -12.43 -6.52
C GLU A 940 10.44 -11.59 -5.30
N SER A 941 9.46 -11.34 -4.43
CA SER A 941 9.69 -10.87 -3.07
C SER A 941 10.01 -12.03 -2.14
N ARG A 942 10.91 -11.82 -1.17
CA ARG A 942 11.21 -12.81 -0.13
C ARG A 942 11.07 -12.20 1.26
N ILE A 943 10.34 -12.88 2.14
CA ILE A 943 10.17 -12.51 3.55
C ILE A 943 11.09 -13.38 4.39
N TYR A 944 12.15 -12.80 4.94
CA TYR A 944 13.07 -13.47 5.84
C TYR A 944 12.59 -13.37 7.29
N VAL A 945 12.67 -14.47 8.05
CA VAL A 945 12.33 -14.49 9.49
C VAL A 945 13.42 -15.25 10.25
N VAL A 946 14.34 -14.50 10.86
CA VAL A 946 15.56 -15.03 11.47
C VAL A 946 15.74 -14.59 12.92
N TYR A 947 16.43 -15.39 13.73
CA TYR A 947 16.89 -14.97 15.05
C TYR A 947 17.99 -13.92 14.91
N THR A 948 17.81 -12.74 15.52
CA THR A 948 18.76 -11.62 15.43
C THR A 948 20.16 -12.00 15.95
N GLU A 949 20.22 -12.81 17.01
CA GLU A 949 21.49 -13.19 17.66
C GLU A 949 22.40 -14.09 16.79
N THR A 950 21.82 -14.92 15.92
CA THR A 950 22.53 -16.01 15.22
C THR A 950 22.42 -15.97 13.70
N GLY A 951 21.33 -15.37 13.18
CA GLY A 951 20.90 -15.42 11.79
C GLY A 951 20.14 -16.69 11.39
N ALA A 952 19.87 -17.61 12.31
CA ALA A 952 19.17 -18.86 11.99
C ALA A 952 17.69 -18.64 11.66
N ALA A 953 17.12 -19.48 10.80
CA ALA A 953 15.69 -19.52 10.54
C ALA A 953 14.87 -19.75 11.83
N VAL A 954 13.80 -18.97 12.02
CA VAL A 954 12.80 -19.22 13.07
C VAL A 954 11.80 -20.31 12.64
N ARG A 955 11.60 -20.46 11.33
CA ARG A 955 10.66 -21.40 10.71
C ARG A 955 11.37 -22.69 10.29
N ALA A 956 10.72 -23.85 10.47
CA ALA A 956 11.24 -25.12 9.94
C ALA A 956 11.26 -25.19 8.40
N SER A 957 10.51 -24.32 7.71
CA SER A 957 10.49 -24.21 6.25
C SER A 957 11.72 -23.53 5.63
N GLY A 958 12.62 -22.97 6.45
CA GLY A 958 13.82 -22.25 5.99
C GLY A 958 13.84 -20.77 6.37
N HIS A 959 14.89 -20.07 5.94
CA HIS A 959 15.15 -18.67 6.31
C HIS A 959 14.11 -17.67 5.76
N TYR A 960 13.46 -18.00 4.64
CA TYR A 960 12.53 -17.12 3.94
C TYR A 960 11.29 -17.83 3.40
N SER A 961 10.30 -17.04 3.00
CA SER A 961 9.20 -17.46 2.11
C SER A 961 9.21 -16.58 0.86
N ALA A 962 9.15 -17.21 -0.30
CA ALA A 962 9.06 -16.58 -1.62
C ALA A 962 7.61 -16.21 -1.95
N ILE A 963 7.41 -15.07 -2.60
CA ILE A 963 6.14 -14.46 -2.97
C ILE A 963 6.30 -13.81 -4.35
N ASN A 964 5.39 -14.09 -5.29
CA ASN A 964 5.43 -13.46 -6.61
C ASN A 964 4.92 -12.01 -6.52
N GLY A 965 5.61 -11.08 -7.17
CA GLY A 965 5.29 -9.64 -7.13
C GLY A 965 5.86 -8.93 -5.90
N PHE A 966 5.45 -7.68 -5.68
CA PHE A 966 5.90 -6.88 -4.54
C PHE A 966 5.15 -7.19 -3.24
N ILE A 967 5.80 -6.87 -2.12
CA ILE A 967 5.20 -6.85 -0.78
C ILE A 967 5.56 -5.58 0.00
N THR A 968 4.77 -5.25 1.01
CA THR A 968 5.00 -4.08 1.87
C THR A 968 6.03 -4.31 2.98
N GLY A 969 6.38 -3.21 3.64
CA GLY A 969 6.83 -3.26 5.03
C GLY A 969 5.81 -3.99 5.92
N VAL A 970 6.31 -4.56 7.02
CA VAL A 970 5.46 -5.32 7.94
C VAL A 970 4.74 -4.39 8.92
N PHE A 971 3.52 -4.76 9.29
CA PHE A 971 2.68 -4.05 10.24
C PHE A 971 2.10 -5.02 11.29
N THR A 972 1.55 -4.49 12.38
CA THR A 972 1.06 -5.29 13.51
C THR A 972 -0.44 -5.12 13.75
N LYS A 973 -1.12 -6.23 14.09
CA LYS A 973 -2.51 -6.31 14.56
C LYS A 973 -2.57 -7.01 15.93
N LEU A 974 -3.63 -6.85 16.71
CA LEU A 974 -3.89 -7.73 17.88
C LEU A 974 -4.71 -8.95 17.45
N GLY A 975 -4.31 -10.13 17.92
CA GLY A 975 -4.93 -11.43 17.53
C GLY A 975 -6.25 -11.77 18.23
N GLN A 976 -6.85 -10.85 18.99
CA GLN A 976 -8.22 -10.97 19.49
C GLN A 976 -8.95 -9.65 19.26
N THR A 977 -9.64 -9.57 18.12
CA THR A 977 -10.60 -8.50 17.87
C THR A 977 -11.82 -8.72 18.77
N GLN A 978 -12.53 -7.66 19.18
CA GLN A 978 -13.80 -7.81 19.93
C GLN A 978 -14.97 -8.26 19.04
N ASN A 979 -14.73 -8.44 17.73
CA ASN A 979 -15.74 -8.74 16.74
C ASN A 979 -16.15 -10.22 16.84
N THR A 980 -17.14 -10.51 17.70
CA THR A 980 -17.78 -11.83 17.72
C THR A 980 -18.45 -12.11 16.37
N PRO A 981 -18.34 -13.33 15.81
CA PRO A 981 -18.97 -13.67 14.53
C PRO A 981 -20.49 -13.50 14.62
N ASP A 982 -21.09 -12.93 13.57
CA ASP A 982 -22.54 -12.94 13.36
C ASP A 982 -23.00 -14.39 13.10
N PRO A 983 -23.84 -15.00 13.96
CA PRO A 983 -24.32 -16.37 13.75
C PRO A 983 -25.39 -16.47 12.65
N ASP A 984 -26.06 -15.36 12.29
CA ASP A 984 -27.37 -15.37 11.64
C ASP A 984 -27.33 -14.80 10.20
N GLY A 985 -26.63 -15.51 9.31
CA GLY A 985 -26.93 -15.44 7.88
C GLY A 985 -28.35 -15.94 7.59
N PRO A 986 -29.11 -15.36 6.64
CA PRO A 986 -30.55 -15.57 6.55
C PRO A 986 -30.94 -16.95 5.96
N GLY A 987 -30.95 -17.98 6.80
CA GLY A 987 -31.43 -19.34 6.49
C GLY A 987 -32.67 -19.72 7.31
N THR A 988 -33.84 -19.82 6.68
CA THR A 988 -35.09 -20.17 7.37
C THR A 988 -35.22 -21.68 7.61
N GLY A 989 -35.21 -22.16 8.86
CA GLY A 989 -35.50 -23.58 9.13
C GLY A 989 -35.52 -23.94 10.62
N SER A 990 -36.67 -24.36 11.12
CA SER A 990 -36.89 -24.75 12.52
C SER A 990 -36.10 -26.00 12.97
N GLY A 991 -35.26 -25.81 14.00
CA GLY A 991 -35.04 -26.69 15.16
C GLY A 991 -34.92 -28.22 15.01
N ASP A 992 -33.77 -28.74 15.43
CA ASP A 992 -33.68 -29.72 16.52
C ASP A 992 -32.29 -29.58 17.20
N ASP A 993 -32.13 -30.13 18.41
CA ASP A 993 -30.85 -30.09 19.16
C ASP A 993 -29.78 -30.98 18.49
N ASP A 994 -28.64 -30.43 18.07
CA ASP A 994 -27.37 -31.19 17.96
C ASP A 994 -26.11 -30.29 18.09
N ASP A 995 -25.01 -30.92 18.50
CA ASP A 995 -23.78 -30.32 19.05
C ASP A 995 -22.74 -29.99 17.96
N ASP A 996 -23.00 -28.95 17.16
CA ASP A 996 -22.11 -28.54 16.06
C ASP A 996 -21.13 -27.41 16.42
N GLY A 997 -19.86 -27.63 16.06
CA GLY A 997 -18.72 -26.85 16.54
C GLY A 997 -18.63 -25.45 15.96
N ALA A 998 -18.79 -24.43 16.81
CA ALA A 998 -18.48 -23.04 16.48
C ALA A 998 -16.98 -22.87 16.17
N THR A 999 -16.63 -22.83 14.89
CA THR A 999 -15.31 -22.40 14.41
C THR A 999 -15.10 -20.92 14.70
N GLN A 1000 -14.26 -20.62 15.70
CA GLN A 1000 -13.86 -19.25 16.02
C GLN A 1000 -13.08 -18.64 14.85
N THR A 1001 -13.65 -17.63 14.18
CA THR A 1001 -12.96 -16.84 13.14
C THR A 1001 -12.07 -15.75 13.73
N GLY A 1002 -11.32 -16.08 14.79
CA GLY A 1002 -10.06 -15.39 15.08
C GLY A 1002 -9.00 -15.79 14.04
N ASP A 1003 -7.83 -15.16 14.06
CA ASP A 1003 -6.72 -15.54 13.18
C ASP A 1003 -6.28 -16.99 13.44
N VAL A 1004 -6.79 -17.94 12.64
CA VAL A 1004 -6.49 -19.37 12.81
C VAL A 1004 -5.02 -19.61 12.47
N LEU A 1005 -4.23 -19.87 13.50
CA LEU A 1005 -2.80 -20.13 13.34
C LEU A 1005 -2.60 -21.45 12.59
N THR A 1006 -1.91 -21.38 11.45
CA THR A 1006 -1.39 -22.58 10.79
C THR A 1006 -0.36 -23.26 11.69
N PRO A 1007 -0.10 -24.59 11.54
CA PRO A 1007 0.90 -25.29 12.35
C PRO A 1007 2.31 -24.64 12.31
N GLN A 1008 2.65 -23.98 11.20
CA GLN A 1008 3.88 -23.20 11.04
C GLN A 1008 3.88 -21.93 11.90
N LEU A 1009 2.76 -21.21 11.96
CA LEU A 1009 2.60 -20.01 12.81
C LEU A 1009 2.54 -20.39 14.30
N GLU A 1010 1.94 -21.54 14.64
CA GLU A 1010 2.01 -22.09 16.00
C GLU A 1010 3.45 -22.43 16.41
N GLN A 1011 4.24 -23.02 15.52
CA GLN A 1011 5.67 -23.25 15.77
C GLN A 1011 6.41 -21.93 16.01
N VAL A 1012 6.19 -20.91 15.16
CA VAL A 1012 6.80 -19.58 15.34
C VAL A 1012 6.40 -18.96 16.69
N ARG A 1013 5.11 -19.01 17.05
CA ARG A 1013 4.59 -18.56 18.36
C ARG A 1013 5.35 -19.20 19.51
N ASP A 1014 5.55 -20.53 19.44
CA ASP A 1014 6.07 -21.31 20.55
C ASP A 1014 7.60 -21.20 20.64
N SER A 1015 8.31 -21.12 19.52
CA SER A 1015 9.72 -20.68 19.47
C SER A 1015 9.92 -19.28 20.05
N LEU A 1016 9.03 -18.34 19.74
CA LEU A 1016 9.10 -16.98 20.30
C LEU A 1016 8.91 -16.96 21.82
N LYS A 1017 8.10 -17.86 22.41
CA LYS A 1017 7.94 -17.96 23.87
C LYS A 1017 9.25 -18.28 24.60
N GLU A 1018 10.17 -19.02 23.96
CA GLU A 1018 11.46 -19.38 24.54
C GLU A 1018 12.44 -18.19 24.65
N LEU A 1019 12.18 -17.08 23.95
CA LEU A 1019 13.02 -15.87 23.99
C LEU A 1019 12.68 -14.93 25.17
N PHE A 1020 11.57 -15.17 25.87
CA PHE A 1020 11.14 -14.34 27.00
C PHE A 1020 11.65 -14.88 28.35
N PRO A 1021 11.73 -14.04 29.40
CA PRO A 1021 12.12 -14.49 30.75
C PRO A 1021 11.22 -15.58 31.35
N ASP A 1022 11.80 -16.51 32.13
CA ASP A 1022 11.10 -17.64 32.81
C ASP A 1022 9.87 -17.25 33.66
N LEU A 1023 9.82 -16.00 34.13
CA LEU A 1023 8.73 -15.44 34.93
C LEU A 1023 7.49 -15.09 34.08
N CYS A 1024 7.62 -15.04 32.76
CA CYS A 1024 6.53 -14.73 31.85
C CYS A 1024 5.38 -15.74 31.96
N ARG A 1025 4.16 -15.21 31.90
CA ARG A 1025 2.93 -15.96 31.69
C ARG A 1025 2.27 -15.44 30.42
N PHE A 1026 2.00 -16.33 29.49
CA PHE A 1026 1.37 -16.00 28.22
C PHE A 1026 -0.13 -16.24 28.33
N GLY A 1027 -0.92 -15.22 27.99
CA GLY A 1027 -2.35 -15.38 27.73
C GLY A 1027 -2.59 -15.90 26.31
N ASN A 1028 -3.86 -15.94 25.89
CA ASN A 1028 -4.24 -16.29 24.52
C ASN A 1028 -4.21 -15.07 23.57
N PHE A 1029 -3.30 -14.12 23.83
CA PHE A 1029 -3.18 -12.84 23.15
C PHE A 1029 -1.81 -12.76 22.45
N THR A 1030 -1.83 -12.37 21.18
CA THR A 1030 -0.65 -12.19 20.33
C THR A 1030 -0.69 -10.84 19.63
N ILE A 1031 0.49 -10.28 19.37
CA ILE A 1031 0.71 -9.20 18.40
C ILE A 1031 1.05 -9.90 17.08
N ASN A 1032 0.11 -9.90 16.15
CA ASN A 1032 0.21 -10.61 14.88
C ASN A 1032 0.90 -9.68 13.85
N ILE A 1033 2.03 -10.12 13.30
CA ILE A 1033 2.80 -9.41 12.27
C ILE A 1033 2.30 -9.83 10.89
N TYR A 1034 1.97 -8.88 10.03
CA TYR A 1034 1.54 -9.08 8.65
C TYR A 1034 2.36 -8.27 7.66
N THR A 1035 2.29 -8.63 6.38
CA THR A 1035 2.61 -7.76 5.23
C THR A 1035 1.48 -7.87 4.20
N GLN A 1036 1.43 -6.97 3.23
CA GLN A 1036 0.52 -7.04 2.09
C GLN A 1036 1.28 -7.34 0.80
N GLN A 1037 0.61 -8.03 -0.11
CA GLN A 1037 1.04 -8.26 -1.47
C GLN A 1037 0.54 -7.16 -2.40
N GLN A 1038 1.17 -7.05 -3.57
CA GLN A 1038 0.78 -6.15 -4.66
C GLN A 1038 -0.68 -6.32 -5.11
N ASP A 1039 -1.25 -7.53 -4.98
CA ASP A 1039 -2.66 -7.84 -5.26
C ASP A 1039 -3.58 -7.56 -4.07
N THR A 1040 -3.13 -6.79 -3.07
CA THR A 1040 -3.78 -6.46 -1.79
C THR A 1040 -3.99 -7.62 -0.81
N GLY A 1041 -3.63 -8.87 -1.16
CA GLY A 1041 -3.70 -10.03 -0.28
C GLY A 1041 -2.80 -9.90 0.97
N GLN A 1042 -3.26 -10.35 2.14
CA GLN A 1042 -2.50 -10.24 3.40
C GLN A 1042 -1.77 -11.53 3.77
N ILE A 1043 -0.47 -11.42 4.07
CA ILE A 1043 0.37 -12.54 4.52
C ILE A 1043 0.59 -12.43 6.03
N PHE A 1044 0.18 -13.44 6.79
CA PHE A 1044 0.48 -13.56 8.21
C PHE A 1044 1.92 -14.07 8.40
N ILE A 1045 2.79 -13.24 8.98
CA ILE A 1045 4.22 -13.55 9.17
C ILE A 1045 4.47 -14.25 10.51
N ALA A 1046 4.03 -13.67 11.64
CA ALA A 1046 4.36 -14.21 12.97
C ALA A 1046 3.41 -13.74 14.08
N PRO A 1047 2.84 -14.65 14.89
CA PRO A 1047 2.12 -14.33 16.12
C PRO A 1047 3.09 -14.12 17.31
N VAL A 1048 3.46 -12.87 17.60
CA VAL A 1048 4.33 -12.57 18.74
C VAL A 1048 3.54 -12.70 20.05
N PRO A 1049 3.91 -13.60 20.98
CA PRO A 1049 3.16 -13.84 22.20
C PRO A 1049 3.35 -12.70 23.22
N VAL A 1050 2.26 -12.23 23.82
CA VAL A 1050 2.33 -11.18 24.86
C VAL A 1050 2.68 -11.79 26.21
N CYS A 1051 3.89 -11.49 26.71
CA CYS A 1051 4.29 -11.85 28.07
C CYS A 1051 3.62 -10.93 29.10
N THR A 1052 3.03 -11.53 30.13
CA THR A 1052 2.65 -10.85 31.37
C THR A 1052 3.58 -11.28 32.51
N VAL A 1053 4.11 -10.30 33.25
CA VAL A 1053 4.90 -10.54 34.48
C VAL A 1053 4.09 -10.03 35.67
N THR A 1054 3.84 -10.89 36.64
CA THR A 1054 3.06 -10.54 37.84
C THR A 1054 3.98 -10.05 38.95
N HIS A 1055 4.14 -8.72 39.05
CA HIS A 1055 4.81 -8.08 40.16
C HIS A 1055 3.90 -8.00 41.39
N ASN A 1056 4.48 -8.20 42.58
CA ASN A 1056 3.78 -7.95 43.83
C ASN A 1056 3.78 -6.44 44.11
N TRP A 1057 2.64 -5.86 44.47
CA TRP A 1057 2.45 -4.40 44.68
C TRP A 1057 3.33 -3.76 45.77
N ARG A 1058 4.17 -4.56 46.46
CA ARG A 1058 5.14 -4.13 47.48
C ARG A 1058 6.59 -4.13 47.01
N GLU A 1059 6.84 -4.43 45.73
CA GLU A 1059 8.19 -4.62 45.17
C GLU A 1059 8.61 -3.49 44.20
N ASN A 1060 7.83 -2.41 44.12
CA ASN A 1060 8.20 -1.12 43.51
C ASN A 1060 8.63 -0.11 44.59
#